data_AF-A0A4R0NYQ9-F1
#
_entry.id   AF-A0A4R0NYQ9-F1
#
_cell.length_a   1.000
_cell.length_b   1.000
_cell.length_c   1.000
_cell.angle_alpha   90.00
_cell.angle_beta   90.00
_cell.angle_gamma   90.00
#
_symmetry.space_group_name_H-M   'P 1'
#
loop_
_entity.id
_entity.type
_entity.pdbx_description
1 polymer ?
#
loop_
_entity_poly.entity_id
_entity_poly.type
_entity_poly.pdbx_seq_one_letter_code
_entity_poly.pdbx_strand_id
1 'polypeptide(L)'
;MKKLYFILSLLLLHCGLFAQKSFKEYGYATQTLRGSDGSYTYYFRVLPNQQIDGSTLSLSVSVPRTLNMAKSFVHVFVNDEPSYSSRFKPDTINKLIIPLTYNKNAKAPFLKLTVKSQLFIGNTPYQEENNPSLWLNILPQSNITWAADQSYGLASVNLSNTTFSKTAIVYPNNISSGELQAVALTYAKLRRSGQRNIKLYAQDAVPSGLSDFIYIGLLHKLKPAYRTMISAKIKSGDGLLYIHKGLIGQSEQNVEQILFMTAIDALGLSKALDAVLTPGILSANFQNQLIIKTSGYKPFEKDDKLFLSDLDDNANQEPGGGSNSHDFNFKTSAFAHIPADLNMELHVKYTGIGKNDRGYFNVYLNNTLITSRQLNESGSLRVAASVNRYQIKKFNTLRTEFVYNTANGLRTGTVSNFVGQVDVKSSFLDVGSNLNEKQISFYSYPDVFQQNAAILVSKDALSSSISAIADLAYQLNDHYSNEVTYRPIIDFSNNANKYTGKNVILLTTRKDSLLTELTHIPLQYSKGFTIYGDNNNEIMYQLSSPDQSTIAQIFEDGRFPAVLSITIPNDGFSKAALQQTVTDMSEQLNQFSGNILISNKKNHQIFNLAQNSNNIKYSGDENGPWISFWTRYKLLFLAGVLFMVFLGYIYVRTKVKHSQTIVNT
;
A
#
# COMPACT_ATOMS: atom_id res chain seq x y z
N MET A 1 48.65 -20.41 -16.17
CA MET A 1 47.68 -19.31 -15.90
C MET A 1 46.41 -19.41 -16.74
N LYS A 2 46.44 -19.59 -18.07
CA LYS A 2 45.21 -19.71 -18.91
C LYS A 2 44.24 -20.85 -18.52
N LYS A 3 44.75 -22.02 -18.10
CA LYS A 3 43.90 -23.13 -17.61
C LYS A 3 43.23 -22.83 -16.25
N LEU A 4 43.86 -22.02 -15.39
CA LEU A 4 43.29 -21.63 -14.11
C LEU A 4 42.14 -20.62 -14.30
N TYR A 5 42.29 -19.68 -15.23
CA TYR A 5 41.22 -18.75 -15.61
C TYR A 5 40.04 -19.45 -16.28
N PHE A 6 40.30 -20.50 -17.09
CA PHE A 6 39.24 -21.29 -17.70
C PHE A 6 38.47 -22.13 -16.67
N ILE A 7 39.15 -22.70 -15.68
CA ILE A 7 38.52 -23.42 -14.56
C ILE A 7 37.75 -22.45 -13.65
N LEU A 8 38.29 -21.26 -13.38
CA LEU A 8 37.62 -20.21 -12.61
C LEU A 8 36.40 -19.65 -13.35
N SER A 9 36.46 -19.50 -14.68
CA SER A 9 35.30 -19.11 -15.48
C SER A 9 34.26 -20.23 -15.55
N LEU A 10 34.67 -21.50 -15.60
CA LEU A 10 33.74 -22.64 -15.56
C LEU A 10 33.04 -22.76 -14.20
N LEU A 11 33.76 -22.46 -13.09
CA LEU A 11 33.22 -22.41 -11.73
C LEU A 11 32.28 -21.21 -11.53
N LEU A 12 32.60 -20.05 -12.11
CA LEU A 12 31.71 -18.88 -12.10
C LEU A 12 30.47 -19.06 -12.99
N LEU A 13 30.56 -19.87 -14.06
CA LEU A 13 29.43 -20.26 -14.91
C LEU A 13 28.55 -21.37 -14.29
N HIS A 14 29.05 -22.11 -13.29
CA HIS A 14 28.30 -23.13 -12.54
C HIS A 14 27.68 -22.62 -11.23
N CYS A 15 27.91 -21.36 -10.85
CA CYS A 15 27.02 -20.66 -9.92
C CYS A 15 25.72 -20.32 -10.64
N GLY A 16 24.92 -21.36 -10.91
CA GLY A 16 23.61 -21.23 -11.50
C GLY A 16 22.78 -20.19 -10.76
N LEU A 17 22.01 -19.45 -11.54
CA LEU A 17 21.04 -18.43 -11.14
C LEU A 17 20.02 -18.99 -10.15
N PHE A 18 20.37 -19.06 -8.86
CA PHE A 18 19.39 -19.30 -7.83
C PHE A 18 18.64 -17.99 -7.56
N ALA A 19 17.33 -18.00 -7.73
CA ALA A 19 16.48 -16.89 -7.33
C ALA A 19 16.33 -16.93 -5.80
N GLN A 20 17.24 -16.26 -5.09
CA GLN A 20 17.12 -16.05 -3.65
C GLN A 20 16.09 -14.96 -3.37
N LYS A 21 15.11 -15.24 -2.51
CA LYS A 21 14.13 -14.26 -2.06
C LYS A 21 13.92 -14.34 -0.55
N SER A 22 14.03 -13.21 0.12
CA SER A 22 13.88 -13.05 1.58
C SER A 22 12.42 -12.99 2.01
N PHE A 23 12.16 -13.29 3.28
CA PHE A 23 10.84 -13.20 3.91
C PHE A 23 10.31 -11.76 3.82
N LYS A 24 11.16 -10.75 4.01
CA LYS A 24 10.83 -9.33 3.77
C LYS A 24 10.36 -9.06 2.35
N GLU A 25 10.97 -9.71 1.35
CA GLU A 25 10.57 -9.58 -0.06
C GLU A 25 9.26 -10.30 -0.38
N TYR A 26 8.89 -11.29 0.43
CA TYR A 26 7.56 -11.90 0.43
C TYR A 26 6.51 -11.12 1.23
N GLY A 27 6.90 -10.04 1.92
CA GLY A 27 5.99 -9.21 2.72
C GLY A 27 5.87 -9.66 4.18
N TYR A 28 6.64 -10.65 4.61
CA TYR A 28 6.64 -11.09 5.99
C TYR A 28 7.53 -10.21 6.87
N ALA A 29 6.94 -9.64 7.92
CA ALA A 29 7.65 -8.95 8.99
C ALA A 29 8.28 -9.95 9.98
N THR A 30 9.02 -9.44 10.97
CA THR A 30 9.50 -10.25 12.11
C THR A 30 8.31 -10.89 12.81
N GLN A 31 8.37 -12.21 13.00
CA GLN A 31 7.34 -12.94 13.74
C GLN A 31 7.88 -13.38 15.09
N THR A 32 7.14 -13.10 16.17
CA THR A 32 7.51 -13.48 17.53
C THR A 32 6.63 -14.62 18.00
N LEU A 33 7.21 -15.80 18.18
CA LEU A 33 6.58 -16.91 18.88
C LEU A 33 6.77 -16.68 20.38
N ARG A 34 5.71 -16.77 21.18
CA ARG A 34 5.76 -16.58 22.65
C ARG A 34 5.31 -17.85 23.37
N GLY A 35 5.74 -17.98 24.62
CA GLY A 35 5.38 -19.09 25.48
C GLY A 35 6.29 -20.31 25.30
N SER A 36 5.99 -21.38 26.05
CA SER A 36 6.73 -22.64 25.99
C SER A 36 6.51 -23.36 24.66
N ASP A 37 5.33 -23.24 24.07
CA ASP A 37 4.99 -23.82 22.77
C ASP A 37 4.41 -22.72 21.88
N GLY A 38 5.13 -22.39 20.81
CA GLY A 38 4.72 -21.35 19.86
C GLY A 38 4.77 -21.88 18.43
N SER A 39 3.89 -21.39 17.56
CA SER A 39 3.91 -21.78 16.14
C SER A 39 3.50 -20.66 15.20
N TYR A 40 4.05 -20.67 13.99
CA TYR A 40 3.66 -19.76 12.93
C TYR A 40 3.82 -20.42 11.56
N THR A 41 2.86 -20.18 10.67
CA THR A 41 2.83 -20.76 9.32
C THR A 41 2.98 -19.69 8.25
N TYR A 42 3.92 -19.89 7.32
CA TYR A 42 4.13 -19.09 6.13
C TYR A 42 3.65 -19.84 4.89
N TYR A 43 3.21 -19.08 3.88
CA TYR A 43 2.87 -19.62 2.56
C TYR A 43 3.69 -18.92 1.48
N PHE A 44 4.41 -19.70 0.68
CA PHE A 44 5.22 -19.18 -0.41
C PHE A 44 4.69 -19.70 -1.74
N ARG A 45 4.29 -18.81 -2.64
CA ARG A 45 3.90 -19.21 -3.98
C ARG A 45 5.13 -19.74 -4.73
N VAL A 46 5.00 -20.95 -5.29
CA VAL A 46 6.04 -21.55 -6.13
C VAL A 46 5.81 -21.09 -7.56
N LEU A 47 6.80 -20.43 -8.16
CA LEU A 47 6.69 -20.02 -9.56
C LEU A 47 6.92 -21.22 -10.50
N PRO A 48 6.42 -21.19 -11.75
CA PRO A 48 6.50 -22.31 -12.69
C PRO A 48 7.92 -22.71 -13.08
N ASN A 49 8.87 -21.76 -13.00
CA ASN A 49 10.28 -21.99 -13.25
C ASN A 49 11.05 -22.40 -11.99
N GLN A 50 10.34 -22.58 -10.87
CA GLN A 50 10.89 -22.97 -9.58
C GLN A 50 10.38 -24.36 -9.21
N GLN A 51 11.22 -25.13 -8.54
CA GLN A 51 10.83 -26.40 -7.93
C GLN A 51 11.19 -26.41 -6.45
N ILE A 52 10.36 -27.07 -5.64
CA ILE A 52 10.64 -27.21 -4.20
C ILE A 52 11.84 -28.13 -3.99
N ASP A 53 11.92 -29.23 -4.74
CA ASP A 53 13.03 -30.17 -4.66
C ASP A 53 14.37 -29.51 -5.05
N GLY A 54 15.36 -29.64 -4.18
CA GLY A 54 16.68 -29.03 -4.35
C GLY A 54 16.73 -27.54 -3.96
N SER A 55 15.60 -26.93 -3.59
CA SER A 55 15.59 -25.60 -2.98
C SER A 55 16.13 -25.65 -1.55
N THR A 56 16.56 -24.51 -1.03
CA THR A 56 17.09 -24.40 0.34
C THR A 56 16.43 -23.26 1.09
N LEU A 57 15.93 -23.54 2.31
CA LEU A 57 15.47 -22.54 3.24
C LEU A 57 16.61 -22.14 4.19
N SER A 58 16.91 -20.85 4.26
CA SER A 58 17.78 -20.29 5.29
C SER A 58 16.94 -19.51 6.31
N LEU A 59 16.73 -20.09 7.48
CA LEU A 59 15.94 -19.51 8.57
C LEU A 59 16.88 -18.83 9.58
N SER A 60 16.69 -17.54 9.83
CA SER A 60 17.43 -16.79 10.86
C SER A 60 16.48 -16.54 12.04
N VAL A 61 16.79 -17.11 13.20
CA VAL A 61 15.98 -16.97 14.41
C VAL A 61 16.79 -16.33 15.54
N SER A 62 16.16 -15.48 16.35
CA SER A 62 16.76 -14.91 17.56
C SER A 62 16.00 -15.39 18.79
N VAL A 63 16.74 -15.71 19.84
CA VAL A 63 16.22 -16.22 21.11
C VAL A 63 16.87 -15.47 22.28
N PRO A 64 16.18 -15.31 23.42
CA PRO A 64 16.73 -14.67 24.59
C PRO A 64 17.84 -15.50 25.23
N ARG A 65 18.82 -14.82 25.86
CA ARG A 65 19.98 -15.48 26.50
C ARG A 65 19.63 -16.30 27.74
N THR A 66 18.47 -16.03 28.35
CA THR A 66 17.96 -16.74 29.52
C THR A 66 17.40 -18.11 29.19
N LEU A 67 17.26 -18.44 27.89
CA LEU A 67 16.71 -19.70 27.44
C LEU A 67 17.67 -20.86 27.76
N ASN A 68 17.12 -21.96 28.26
CA ASN A 68 17.82 -23.23 28.39
C ASN A 68 17.97 -23.87 27.00
N MET A 69 19.05 -23.51 26.31
CA MET A 69 19.35 -23.97 24.95
C MET A 69 19.47 -25.49 24.83
N ALA A 70 19.78 -26.20 25.93
CA ALA A 70 19.91 -27.66 25.92
C ALA A 70 18.55 -28.38 25.87
N LYS A 71 17.48 -27.72 26.33
CA LYS A 71 16.12 -28.27 26.37
C LYS A 71 15.17 -27.62 25.37
N SER A 72 15.57 -26.50 24.78
CA SER A 72 14.73 -25.76 23.86
C SER A 72 15.01 -26.14 22.41
N PHE A 73 13.96 -26.24 21.62
CA PHE A 73 13.98 -26.72 20.25
C PHE A 73 13.23 -25.79 19.31
N VAL A 74 13.65 -25.81 18.05
CA VAL A 74 12.90 -25.29 16.92
C VAL A 74 12.59 -26.44 15.97
N HIS A 75 11.35 -26.52 15.55
CA HIS A 75 10.85 -27.50 14.60
C HIS A 75 10.38 -26.77 13.36
N VAL A 76 10.69 -27.31 12.19
CA VAL A 76 10.25 -26.77 10.91
C VAL A 76 9.55 -27.87 10.13
N PHE A 77 8.34 -27.56 9.70
CA PHE A 77 7.50 -28.42 8.89
C PHE A 77 7.33 -27.81 7.52
N VAL A 78 7.42 -28.64 6.49
CA VAL A 78 7.22 -28.26 5.09
C VAL A 78 6.04 -29.06 4.58
N ASN A 79 4.98 -28.37 4.15
CA ASN A 79 3.69 -28.96 3.73
C ASN A 79 3.14 -29.96 4.75
N ASP A 80 3.13 -29.55 6.02
CA ASP A 80 2.66 -30.32 7.16
C ASP A 80 3.50 -31.57 7.51
N GLU A 81 4.59 -31.83 6.78
CA GLU A 81 5.56 -32.87 7.12
C GLU A 81 6.76 -32.29 7.88
N PRO A 82 7.23 -32.94 8.96
CA PRO A 82 8.40 -32.49 9.71
C PRO A 82 9.65 -32.58 8.84
N SER A 83 10.30 -31.44 8.59
CA SER A 83 11.47 -31.32 7.73
C SER A 83 12.76 -31.16 8.52
N TYR A 84 12.71 -30.42 9.63
CA TYR A 84 13.89 -30.14 10.44
C TYR A 84 13.53 -29.97 11.91
N SER A 85 14.46 -30.36 12.80
CA SER A 85 14.35 -30.10 14.23
C SER A 85 15.74 -29.97 14.82
N SER A 86 16.00 -28.89 15.57
CA SER A 86 17.28 -28.71 16.23
C SER A 86 17.15 -27.95 17.54
N ARG A 87 18.18 -28.09 18.38
CA ARG A 87 18.40 -27.20 19.52
C ARG A 87 18.96 -25.87 19.05
N PHE A 88 18.82 -24.85 19.89
CA PHE A 88 19.47 -23.55 19.66
C PHE A 88 20.95 -23.63 20.03
N LYS A 89 21.78 -22.89 19.28
CA LYS A 89 23.17 -22.63 19.63
C LYS A 89 23.23 -21.45 20.61
N PRO A 90 24.32 -21.30 21.38
CA PRO A 90 24.50 -20.20 22.32
C PRO A 90 24.57 -18.79 21.70
N ASP A 91 24.50 -18.69 20.37
CA ASP A 91 24.51 -17.42 19.66
C ASP A 91 23.15 -16.72 19.74
N THR A 92 23.17 -15.40 19.81
CA THR A 92 22.01 -14.51 19.79
C THR A 92 21.18 -14.62 18.50
N ILE A 93 21.81 -15.02 17.39
CA ILE A 93 21.15 -15.30 16.12
C ILE A 93 21.55 -16.69 15.64
N ASN A 94 20.56 -17.57 15.52
CA ASN A 94 20.71 -18.92 15.01
C ASN A 94 20.32 -18.94 13.53
N LYS A 95 21.27 -19.27 12.65
CA LYS A 95 21.01 -19.48 11.22
C LYS A 95 20.92 -20.97 10.92
N LEU A 96 19.75 -21.41 10.51
CA LEU A 96 19.43 -22.79 10.13
C LEU A 96 19.36 -22.87 8.60
N ILE A 97 19.95 -23.91 8.03
CA ILE A 97 19.92 -24.17 6.59
C ILE A 97 19.23 -25.51 6.41
N ILE A 98 18.08 -25.49 5.76
CA ILE A 98 17.17 -26.62 5.67
C ILE A 98 16.96 -26.92 4.18
N PRO A 99 17.42 -28.08 3.68
CA PRO A 99 17.11 -28.49 2.32
C PRO A 99 15.61 -28.77 2.21
N LEU A 100 14.97 -28.21 1.20
CA LEU A 100 13.57 -28.46 0.91
C LEU A 100 13.45 -29.70 0.05
N THR A 101 12.58 -30.61 0.48
CA THR A 101 12.23 -31.83 -0.24
C THR A 101 10.71 -31.90 -0.33
N TYR A 102 10.22 -32.39 -1.46
CA TYR A 102 8.82 -32.40 -1.80
C TYR A 102 8.36 -33.82 -2.01
N ASN A 103 7.37 -34.24 -1.22
CA ASN A 103 6.72 -35.51 -1.42
C ASN A 103 5.79 -35.41 -2.65
N LYS A 104 6.03 -36.26 -3.67
CA LYS A 104 5.48 -36.16 -5.04
C LYS A 104 3.95 -36.18 -5.18
N ASN A 105 3.21 -36.37 -4.08
CA ASN A 105 1.76 -36.59 -4.10
C ASN A 105 0.90 -35.32 -4.04
N ALA A 106 1.49 -34.14 -3.94
CA ALA A 106 0.80 -32.89 -4.20
C ALA A 106 1.48 -32.19 -5.37
N LYS A 107 0.79 -31.38 -6.15
CA LYS A 107 1.39 -30.28 -6.94
C LYS A 107 0.73 -29.02 -6.42
N ALA A 108 1.11 -28.63 -5.21
CA ALA A 108 0.55 -27.46 -4.57
C ALA A 108 1.19 -26.21 -5.17
N PRO A 109 0.41 -25.19 -5.57
CA PRO A 109 0.94 -23.92 -6.06
C PRO A 109 1.67 -23.10 -4.98
N PHE A 110 1.63 -23.57 -3.73
CA PHE A 110 2.27 -22.95 -2.57
C PHE A 110 3.08 -23.98 -1.78
N LEU A 111 4.20 -23.53 -1.24
CA LEU A 111 4.97 -24.15 -0.18
C LEU A 111 4.44 -23.63 1.16
N LYS A 112 3.85 -24.51 1.96
CA LYS A 112 3.48 -24.22 3.35
C LYS A 112 4.67 -24.50 4.26
N LEU A 113 5.10 -23.52 5.05
CA LEU A 113 6.22 -23.64 5.98
C LEU A 113 5.73 -23.32 7.39
N THR A 114 5.72 -24.30 8.28
CA THR A 114 5.36 -24.07 9.69
C THR A 114 6.62 -24.11 10.55
N VAL A 115 6.87 -23.05 11.33
CA VAL A 115 7.93 -23.01 12.35
C VAL A 115 7.27 -23.15 13.71
N LYS A 116 7.67 -24.15 14.49
CA LYS A 116 7.26 -24.33 15.88
C LYS A 116 8.45 -24.17 16.81
N SER A 117 8.24 -23.63 17.99
CA SER A 117 9.23 -23.52 19.05
C SER A 117 8.78 -24.27 20.29
N GLN A 118 9.72 -24.93 20.93
CA GLN A 118 9.57 -25.50 22.26
C GLN A 118 10.63 -24.85 23.17
N LEU A 119 10.22 -24.01 24.12
CA LEU A 119 11.08 -23.09 24.85
C LEU A 119 11.03 -23.35 26.36
N PHE A 120 12.21 -23.38 26.99
CA PHE A 120 12.36 -23.58 28.45
C PHE A 120 13.43 -22.64 29.00
N ILE A 121 13.30 -22.16 30.23
CA ILE A 121 14.33 -21.41 30.97
C ILE A 121 14.97 -22.29 32.05
N GLY A 122 14.19 -23.18 32.67
CA GLY A 122 14.61 -24.09 33.72
C GLY A 122 14.14 -25.53 33.49
N ASN A 123 13.85 -26.24 34.57
CA ASN A 123 13.49 -27.67 34.54
C ASN A 123 11.99 -27.90 34.67
N THR A 124 11.22 -26.85 34.92
CA THR A 124 9.83 -26.88 35.34
C THR A 124 9.00 -26.05 34.36
N PRO A 125 8.44 -26.67 33.30
CA PRO A 125 7.68 -25.96 32.26
C PRO A 125 6.56 -25.08 32.83
N TYR A 126 5.96 -25.53 33.94
CA TYR A 126 4.77 -24.95 34.56
C TYR A 126 4.96 -23.60 35.27
N GLN A 127 6.17 -23.30 35.75
CA GLN A 127 6.46 -22.03 36.44
C GLN A 127 6.85 -20.92 35.45
N GLU A 128 7.09 -21.29 34.20
CA GLU A 128 7.80 -20.47 33.21
C GLU A 128 6.92 -20.04 32.05
N GLU A 129 5.72 -20.60 31.89
CA GLU A 129 4.81 -20.35 30.74
C GLU A 129 4.45 -18.86 30.54
N ASN A 130 4.35 -18.09 31.63
CA ASN A 130 4.13 -16.63 31.62
C ASN A 130 5.43 -15.82 31.74
N ASN A 131 6.61 -16.46 31.64
CA ASN A 131 7.87 -15.75 31.70
C ASN A 131 8.04 -14.90 30.43
N PRO A 132 8.21 -13.57 30.54
CA PRO A 132 8.35 -12.69 29.38
C PRO A 132 9.58 -13.00 28.53
N SER A 133 10.50 -13.83 29.02
CA SER A 133 11.68 -14.31 28.31
C SER A 133 11.46 -15.63 27.56
N LEU A 134 10.26 -16.19 27.48
CA LEU A 134 9.94 -17.29 26.58
C LEU A 134 9.46 -16.74 25.23
N TRP A 135 10.40 -16.45 24.35
CA TRP A 135 10.08 -16.04 22.98
C TRP A 135 11.13 -16.50 21.97
N LEU A 136 10.71 -16.59 20.71
CA LEU A 136 11.57 -16.78 19.54
C LEU A 136 11.16 -15.80 18.45
N ASN A 137 12.11 -15.05 17.91
CA ASN A 137 11.89 -14.15 16.78
C ASN A 137 12.38 -14.80 15.49
N ILE A 138 11.49 -14.95 14.50
CA ILE A 138 11.85 -15.32 13.14
C ILE A 138 12.16 -14.02 12.38
N LEU A 139 13.41 -13.88 11.93
CA LEU A 139 13.92 -12.64 11.38
C LEU A 139 13.59 -12.49 9.88
N PRO A 140 13.30 -11.27 9.40
CA PRO A 140 12.86 -11.02 8.04
C PRO A 140 13.96 -11.23 6.98
N GLN A 141 15.23 -11.33 7.39
CA GLN A 141 16.34 -11.74 6.50
C GLN A 141 16.39 -13.24 6.18
N SER A 142 15.53 -14.05 6.81
CA SER A 142 15.31 -15.45 6.39
C SER A 142 14.95 -15.48 4.91
N ASN A 143 15.36 -16.50 4.18
CA ASN A 143 15.20 -16.54 2.73
C ASN A 143 15.06 -17.96 2.18
N ILE A 144 14.44 -18.05 1.00
CA ILE A 144 14.38 -19.28 0.21
C ILE A 144 15.22 -19.06 -1.03
N THR A 145 16.12 -20.01 -1.27
CA THR A 145 16.91 -20.13 -2.48
C THR A 145 16.23 -21.17 -3.35
N TRP A 146 15.53 -20.73 -4.39
CA TRP A 146 14.77 -21.63 -5.26
C TRP A 146 15.66 -22.33 -6.29
N ALA A 147 15.54 -23.64 -6.38
CA ALA A 147 16.07 -24.42 -7.48
C ALA A 147 15.25 -24.15 -8.75
N ALA A 148 15.94 -24.00 -9.88
CA ALA A 148 15.30 -23.90 -11.18
C ALA A 148 14.68 -25.24 -11.56
N ASP A 149 13.43 -25.23 -12.04
CA ASP A 149 12.82 -26.41 -12.64
C ASP A 149 13.43 -26.66 -14.03
N GLN A 150 14.21 -27.73 -14.18
CA GLN A 150 14.87 -28.06 -15.44
C GLN A 150 13.90 -28.55 -16.52
N SER A 151 12.65 -28.90 -16.14
CA SER A 151 11.58 -29.20 -17.08
C SER A 151 10.87 -27.94 -17.61
N TYR A 152 11.24 -26.76 -17.10
CA TYR A 152 10.72 -25.48 -17.54
C TYR A 152 11.30 -25.09 -18.91
N GLY A 153 10.65 -25.56 -19.98
CA GLY A 153 10.86 -25.12 -21.36
C GLY A 153 9.70 -24.27 -21.89
N LEU A 154 9.86 -23.68 -23.08
CA LEU A 154 8.82 -22.90 -23.80
C LEU A 154 7.44 -23.61 -23.88
N ALA A 155 7.44 -24.94 -23.93
CA ALA A 155 6.23 -25.76 -23.95
C ALA A 155 5.41 -25.68 -22.66
N SER A 156 6.06 -25.46 -21.51
CA SER A 156 5.41 -25.40 -20.19
C SER A 156 4.76 -24.05 -19.87
N VAL A 157 5.12 -23.00 -20.62
CA VAL A 157 4.55 -21.65 -20.48
C VAL A 157 3.11 -21.63 -20.98
N ASN A 158 2.19 -20.99 -20.29
CA ASN A 158 0.81 -20.77 -20.74
C ASN A 158 0.20 -19.56 -20.02
N LEU A 159 -1.07 -19.23 -20.31
CA LEU A 159 -1.73 -18.04 -19.77
C LEU A 159 -1.85 -18.05 -18.24
N SER A 160 -1.97 -19.22 -17.62
CA SER A 160 -2.05 -19.37 -16.16
C SER A 160 -0.78 -18.96 -15.43
N ASN A 161 0.35 -19.00 -16.12
CA ASN A 161 1.65 -19.00 -15.49
C ASN A 161 2.59 -17.89 -16.03
N THR A 162 2.28 -17.32 -17.20
CA THR A 162 3.06 -16.27 -17.88
C THR A 162 2.94 -14.89 -17.24
N THR A 163 1.76 -14.52 -16.74
CA THR A 163 1.46 -13.11 -16.44
C THR A 163 2.27 -12.64 -15.23
N PHE A 164 2.41 -13.50 -14.22
CA PHE A 164 3.02 -13.15 -12.95
C PHE A 164 4.56 -13.11 -12.99
N SER A 165 5.21 -13.59 -14.05
CA SER A 165 6.67 -13.54 -14.19
C SER A 165 7.17 -12.23 -14.81
N LYS A 166 6.27 -11.45 -15.42
CA LYS A 166 6.63 -10.32 -16.27
C LYS A 166 7.09 -9.13 -15.44
N THR A 167 8.19 -8.50 -15.86
CA THR A 167 8.79 -7.33 -15.21
C THR A 167 8.73 -6.07 -16.07
N ALA A 168 8.10 -6.15 -17.25
CA ALA A 168 7.92 -5.00 -18.13
C ALA A 168 6.54 -5.00 -18.78
N ILE A 169 5.98 -3.79 -18.96
CA ILE A 169 4.77 -3.53 -19.73
C ILE A 169 5.11 -2.54 -20.85
N VAL A 170 4.73 -2.90 -22.07
CA VAL A 170 4.91 -2.10 -23.29
C VAL A 170 3.55 -1.60 -23.77
N TYR A 171 3.47 -0.34 -24.21
CA TYR A 171 2.24 0.29 -24.67
C TYR A 171 2.45 1.16 -25.93
N PRO A 172 1.38 1.46 -26.71
CA PRO A 172 1.46 2.34 -27.87
C PRO A 172 1.94 3.75 -27.54
N ASN A 173 2.65 4.42 -28.46
CA ASN A 173 3.14 5.78 -28.22
C ASN A 173 2.00 6.80 -28.06
N ASN A 174 0.90 6.62 -28.81
CA ASN A 174 -0.32 7.42 -28.75
C ASN A 174 -1.40 6.71 -27.90
N ILE A 175 -1.09 6.51 -26.63
CA ILE A 175 -1.95 5.81 -25.68
C ILE A 175 -3.28 6.57 -25.46
N SER A 176 -4.40 5.87 -25.56
CA SER A 176 -5.73 6.40 -25.21
C SER A 176 -6.01 6.23 -23.70
N SER A 177 -7.05 6.90 -23.19
CA SER A 177 -7.48 6.76 -21.79
C SER A 177 -7.81 5.32 -21.40
N GLY A 178 -8.50 4.56 -22.27
CA GLY A 178 -8.80 3.15 -22.04
C GLY A 178 -7.57 2.25 -22.03
N GLU A 179 -6.58 2.52 -22.89
CA GLU A 179 -5.30 1.79 -22.89
C GLU A 179 -4.47 2.12 -21.65
N LEU A 180 -4.47 3.39 -21.22
CA LEU A 180 -3.79 3.84 -20.01
C LEU A 180 -4.39 3.19 -18.76
N GLN A 181 -5.72 3.08 -18.69
CA GLN A 181 -6.41 2.35 -17.63
C GLN A 181 -5.99 0.88 -17.60
N ALA A 182 -5.91 0.23 -18.77
CA ALA A 182 -5.49 -1.16 -18.87
C ALA A 182 -4.04 -1.38 -18.45
N VAL A 183 -3.13 -0.45 -18.79
CA VAL A 183 -1.74 -0.44 -18.33
C VAL A 183 -1.66 -0.27 -16.82
N ALA A 184 -2.33 0.73 -16.26
CA ALA A 184 -2.29 1.05 -14.84
C ALA A 184 -2.83 -0.09 -13.97
N LEU A 185 -3.93 -0.73 -14.38
CA LEU A 185 -4.53 -1.83 -13.61
C LEU A 185 -3.78 -3.15 -13.76
N THR A 186 -3.18 -3.39 -14.92
CA THR A 186 -2.29 -4.54 -15.09
C THR A 186 -1.03 -4.38 -14.25
N TYR A 187 -0.47 -3.16 -14.19
CA TYR A 187 0.64 -2.84 -13.29
C TYR A 187 0.25 -3.09 -11.82
N ALA A 188 -0.91 -2.59 -11.39
CA ALA A 188 -1.42 -2.83 -10.03
C ALA A 188 -1.55 -4.32 -9.73
N LYS A 189 -2.05 -5.12 -10.68
CA LYS A 189 -2.17 -6.58 -10.54
C LYS A 189 -0.82 -7.27 -10.38
N LEU A 190 0.19 -6.88 -11.15
CA LEU A 190 1.56 -7.40 -11.02
C LEU A 190 2.19 -7.03 -9.67
N ARG A 191 2.03 -5.77 -9.23
CA ARG A 191 2.49 -5.31 -7.90
C ARG A 191 1.86 -6.12 -6.77
N ARG A 192 0.54 -6.30 -6.79
CA ARG A 192 -0.22 -7.13 -5.84
C ARG A 192 0.23 -8.59 -5.85
N SER A 193 0.68 -9.08 -6.99
CA SER A 193 1.22 -10.44 -7.12
C SER A 193 2.67 -10.59 -6.63
N GLY A 194 3.26 -9.52 -6.05
CA GLY A 194 4.60 -9.52 -5.47
C GLY A 194 5.73 -9.07 -6.40
N GLN A 195 5.42 -8.61 -7.62
CA GLN A 195 6.42 -8.04 -8.52
C GLN A 195 6.74 -6.60 -8.12
N ARG A 196 8.00 -6.27 -7.84
CA ARG A 196 8.38 -4.92 -7.34
C ARG A 196 8.92 -4.00 -8.44
N ASN A 197 9.70 -4.54 -9.37
CA ASN A 197 10.45 -3.76 -10.36
C ASN A 197 9.82 -3.84 -11.75
N ILE A 198 8.60 -3.33 -11.90
CA ILE A 198 7.88 -3.33 -13.18
C ILE A 198 8.26 -2.09 -13.96
N LYS A 199 8.82 -2.27 -15.17
CA LYS A 199 9.22 -1.18 -16.05
C LYS A 199 8.14 -0.91 -17.10
N LEU A 200 7.90 0.36 -17.39
CA LEU A 200 6.90 0.81 -18.36
C LEU A 200 7.61 1.45 -19.56
N TYR A 201 7.32 0.95 -20.77
CA TYR A 201 7.94 1.42 -22.02
C TYR A 201 6.90 1.76 -23.09
N ALA A 202 7.04 2.94 -23.69
CA ALA A 202 6.41 3.16 -24.99
C ALA A 202 7.06 2.24 -26.04
N GLN A 203 6.29 1.76 -27.01
CA GLN A 203 6.76 0.78 -27.98
C GLN A 203 7.99 1.22 -28.81
N ASP A 204 8.24 2.53 -28.97
CA ASP A 204 9.44 3.08 -29.61
C ASP A 204 10.66 3.19 -28.68
N ALA A 205 10.44 3.10 -27.37
CA ALA A 205 11.46 3.23 -26.35
C ALA A 205 11.82 1.87 -25.70
N VAL A 206 11.43 0.76 -26.33
CA VAL A 206 11.76 -0.60 -25.84
C VAL A 206 13.26 -0.85 -26.01
N PRO A 207 14.00 -1.19 -24.94
CA PRO A 207 15.42 -1.50 -25.03
C PRO A 207 15.70 -2.71 -25.92
N SER A 208 16.83 -2.69 -26.64
CA SER A 208 17.32 -3.85 -27.39
C SER A 208 17.59 -5.02 -26.43
N GLY A 209 17.04 -6.19 -26.76
CA GLY A 209 17.17 -7.41 -25.96
C GLY A 209 16.09 -7.62 -24.89
N LEU A 210 15.11 -6.71 -24.74
CA LEU A 210 13.95 -6.99 -23.90
C LEU A 210 13.06 -8.04 -24.59
N SER A 211 13.05 -9.26 -24.07
CA SER A 211 12.35 -10.41 -24.67
C SER A 211 11.18 -10.95 -23.83
N ASP A 212 11.00 -10.49 -22.59
CA ASP A 212 9.96 -10.97 -21.67
C ASP A 212 9.11 -9.80 -21.13
N PHE A 213 7.94 -9.55 -21.72
CA PHE A 213 7.09 -8.41 -21.36
C PHE A 213 5.60 -8.60 -21.72
N ILE A 214 4.74 -7.74 -21.18
CA ILE A 214 3.33 -7.65 -21.53
C ILE A 214 3.15 -6.48 -22.50
N TYR A 215 2.58 -6.71 -23.67
CA TYR A 215 2.14 -5.63 -24.55
C TYR A 215 0.66 -5.34 -24.32
N ILE A 216 0.30 -4.07 -24.10
CA ILE A 216 -1.09 -3.63 -23.87
C ILE A 216 -1.45 -2.55 -24.87
N GLY A 217 -2.44 -2.79 -25.73
CA GLY A 217 -2.91 -1.79 -26.69
C GLY A 217 -3.84 -2.34 -27.77
N LEU A 218 -4.46 -1.45 -28.56
CA LEU A 218 -5.34 -1.83 -29.66
C LEU A 218 -4.54 -2.35 -30.87
N LEU A 219 -5.06 -3.38 -31.56
CA LEU A 219 -4.40 -4.07 -32.68
C LEU A 219 -3.89 -3.15 -33.78
N HIS A 220 -4.62 -2.07 -34.08
CA HIS A 220 -4.25 -1.12 -35.13
C HIS A 220 -3.13 -0.15 -34.72
N LYS A 221 -2.80 -0.07 -33.43
CA LYS A 221 -1.71 0.77 -32.89
C LYS A 221 -0.41 0.00 -32.63
N LEU A 222 -0.46 -1.33 -32.71
CA LEU A 222 0.73 -2.18 -32.61
C LEU A 222 1.67 -1.91 -33.79
N LYS A 223 2.97 -1.91 -33.51
CA LYS A 223 3.98 -1.99 -34.57
C LYS A 223 3.73 -3.19 -35.48
N PRO A 224 4.00 -3.08 -36.79
CA PRO A 224 3.84 -4.20 -37.73
C PRO A 224 4.53 -5.49 -37.27
N ALA A 225 5.76 -5.40 -36.73
CA ALA A 225 6.52 -6.54 -36.21
C ALA A 225 5.81 -7.29 -35.08
N TYR A 226 5.12 -6.58 -34.18
CA TYR A 226 4.33 -7.20 -33.11
C TYR A 226 3.01 -7.77 -33.63
N ARG A 227 2.41 -7.10 -34.61
CA ARG A 227 1.14 -7.55 -35.20
C ARG A 227 1.31 -8.89 -35.93
N THR A 228 2.45 -9.14 -36.58
CA THR A 228 2.75 -10.41 -37.25
C THR A 228 2.96 -11.58 -36.28
N MET A 229 3.27 -11.31 -35.00
CA MET A 229 3.43 -12.34 -33.98
C MET A 229 2.09 -12.91 -33.49
N ILE A 230 0.97 -12.21 -33.75
CA ILE A 230 -0.38 -12.58 -33.33
C ILE A 230 -1.07 -13.32 -34.47
N SER A 231 -1.30 -14.62 -34.30
CA SER A 231 -1.99 -15.46 -35.29
C SER A 231 -3.51 -15.57 -35.07
N ALA A 232 -3.99 -15.14 -33.90
CA ALA A 232 -5.40 -15.25 -33.52
C ALA A 232 -6.29 -14.29 -34.34
N LYS A 233 -7.42 -14.81 -34.82
CA LYS A 233 -8.47 -14.02 -35.49
C LYS A 233 -9.53 -13.62 -34.45
N ILE A 234 -9.75 -12.33 -34.28
CA ILE A 234 -10.75 -11.77 -33.35
C ILE A 234 -11.73 -10.84 -34.07
N LYS A 235 -12.93 -10.63 -33.50
CA LYS A 235 -13.94 -9.70 -34.03
C LYS A 235 -13.97 -8.40 -33.23
N SER A 236 -14.62 -7.37 -33.77
CA SER A 236 -14.94 -6.16 -33.00
C SER A 236 -15.76 -6.53 -31.77
N GLY A 237 -15.43 -5.94 -30.63
CA GLY A 237 -15.98 -6.23 -29.31
C GLY A 237 -15.36 -7.43 -28.60
N ASP A 238 -14.49 -8.23 -29.24
CA ASP A 238 -13.76 -9.32 -28.58
C ASP A 238 -12.45 -8.81 -27.96
N GLY A 239 -12.14 -9.29 -26.76
CA GLY A 239 -10.81 -9.16 -26.15
C GLY A 239 -9.89 -10.32 -26.51
N LEU A 240 -8.58 -10.11 -26.49
CA LEU A 240 -7.58 -11.14 -26.74
C LEU A 240 -6.46 -11.09 -25.69
N LEU A 241 -6.18 -12.26 -25.11
CA LEU A 241 -4.92 -12.55 -24.44
C LEU A 241 -4.17 -13.59 -25.27
N TYR A 242 -2.94 -13.29 -25.67
CA TYR A 242 -2.16 -14.15 -26.55
C TYR A 242 -0.69 -14.16 -26.16
N ILE A 243 -0.10 -15.34 -26.02
CA ILE A 243 1.31 -15.52 -25.72
C ILE A 243 2.04 -15.86 -27.01
N HIS A 244 2.92 -14.97 -27.42
CA HIS A 244 3.96 -15.30 -28.39
C HIS A 244 5.15 -15.94 -27.69
N LYS A 245 5.70 -16.97 -28.33
CA LYS A 245 6.84 -17.75 -27.86
C LYS A 245 7.83 -17.89 -29.01
N GLY A 246 9.05 -17.42 -28.81
CA GLY A 246 10.12 -17.46 -29.81
C GLY A 246 11.46 -17.87 -29.20
N LEU A 247 12.38 -18.30 -30.05
CA LEU A 247 13.78 -18.51 -29.68
C LEU A 247 14.60 -17.33 -30.22
N ILE A 248 15.45 -16.75 -29.37
CA ILE A 248 16.39 -15.70 -29.76
C ILE A 248 17.75 -16.36 -30.02
N GLY A 249 18.04 -16.61 -31.30
CA GLY A 249 19.26 -17.30 -31.74
C GLY A 249 19.15 -18.83 -31.70
N GLN A 250 20.29 -19.53 -31.69
CA GLN A 250 20.36 -21.01 -31.77
C GLN A 250 20.37 -21.73 -30.41
N SER A 251 20.26 -21.00 -29.29
CA SER A 251 20.27 -21.59 -27.94
C SER A 251 18.86 -21.66 -27.37
N GLU A 252 18.45 -22.85 -26.90
CA GLU A 252 17.18 -23.08 -26.20
C GLU A 252 17.05 -22.29 -24.89
N GLN A 253 18.12 -21.65 -24.42
CA GLN A 253 18.14 -20.86 -23.19
C GLN A 253 17.74 -19.38 -23.39
N ASN A 254 17.77 -18.87 -24.63
CA ASN A 254 17.38 -17.48 -24.92
C ASN A 254 15.98 -17.45 -25.52
N VAL A 255 15.00 -17.20 -24.67
CA VAL A 255 13.57 -17.29 -25.01
C VAL A 255 12.95 -15.90 -25.12
N GLU A 256 12.13 -15.70 -26.16
CA GLU A 256 11.21 -14.58 -26.29
C GLU A 256 9.80 -15.01 -25.85
N GLN A 257 9.24 -14.26 -24.91
CA GLN A 257 7.91 -14.51 -24.36
C GLN A 257 7.15 -13.20 -24.22
N ILE A 258 6.24 -12.93 -25.15
CA ILE A 258 5.45 -11.71 -25.16
C ILE A 258 3.99 -12.05 -24.89
N LEU A 259 3.43 -11.51 -23.80
CA LEU A 259 1.99 -11.59 -23.53
C LEU A 259 1.30 -10.36 -24.13
N PHE A 260 0.51 -10.56 -25.17
CA PHE A 260 -0.34 -9.54 -25.75
C PHE A 260 -1.70 -9.50 -25.05
N MET A 261 -2.04 -8.35 -24.47
CA MET A 261 -3.41 -7.98 -24.10
C MET A 261 -3.91 -6.93 -25.10
N THR A 262 -4.80 -7.35 -26.00
CA THR A 262 -5.17 -6.53 -27.15
C THR A 262 -6.62 -6.76 -27.58
N ALA A 263 -7.11 -5.91 -28.47
CA ALA A 263 -8.43 -5.98 -29.09
C ALA A 263 -8.47 -5.11 -30.36
N ILE A 264 -9.55 -5.23 -31.14
CA ILE A 264 -9.81 -4.32 -32.28
C ILE A 264 -10.25 -2.94 -31.78
N ASP A 265 -11.05 -2.88 -30.72
CA ASP A 265 -11.67 -1.67 -30.17
C ASP A 265 -11.54 -1.60 -28.63
N ALA A 266 -11.90 -0.44 -28.07
CA ALA A 266 -11.80 -0.16 -26.65
C ALA A 266 -12.68 -1.06 -25.77
N LEU A 267 -13.84 -1.49 -26.29
CA LEU A 267 -14.75 -2.37 -25.57
C LEU A 267 -14.12 -3.77 -25.43
N GLY A 268 -13.56 -4.33 -26.50
CA GLY A 268 -12.82 -5.57 -26.45
C GLY A 268 -11.59 -5.49 -25.54
N LEU A 269 -10.86 -4.35 -25.53
CA LEU A 269 -9.71 -4.17 -24.65
C LEU A 269 -10.13 -4.15 -23.17
N SER A 270 -11.27 -3.50 -22.86
CA SER A 270 -11.84 -3.55 -21.52
C SER A 270 -12.17 -4.98 -21.11
N LYS A 271 -12.69 -5.82 -22.02
CA LYS A 271 -12.97 -7.23 -21.71
C LYS A 271 -11.71 -8.04 -21.44
N ALA A 272 -10.65 -7.81 -22.23
CA ALA A 272 -9.35 -8.44 -22.01
C ALA A 272 -8.76 -8.05 -20.64
N LEU A 273 -8.89 -6.77 -20.26
CA LEU A 273 -8.51 -6.29 -18.94
C LEU A 273 -9.32 -6.96 -17.83
N ASP A 274 -10.64 -7.01 -17.95
CA ASP A 274 -11.50 -7.67 -16.96
C ASP A 274 -11.08 -9.13 -16.75
N ALA A 275 -10.70 -9.84 -17.81
CA ALA A 275 -10.21 -11.21 -17.72
C ALA A 275 -8.86 -11.33 -16.97
N VAL A 276 -7.99 -10.33 -17.06
CA VAL A 276 -6.73 -10.27 -16.30
C VAL A 276 -6.98 -9.95 -14.81
N LEU A 277 -7.95 -9.09 -14.52
CA LEU A 277 -8.26 -8.68 -13.15
C LEU A 277 -9.09 -9.73 -12.40
N THR A 278 -9.96 -10.45 -13.09
CA THR A 278 -10.85 -11.45 -12.49
C THR A 278 -10.07 -12.67 -12.00
N PRO A 279 -10.17 -13.03 -10.71
CA PRO A 279 -9.57 -14.24 -10.17
C PRO A 279 -10.05 -15.49 -10.90
N GLY A 280 -9.22 -16.51 -11.03
CA GLY A 280 -9.62 -17.78 -11.63
C GLY A 280 -9.47 -17.84 -13.16
N ILE A 281 -9.79 -16.77 -13.90
CA ILE A 281 -9.82 -16.81 -15.38
C ILE A 281 -8.45 -17.14 -15.97
N LEU A 282 -7.42 -16.38 -15.61
CA LEU A 282 -6.05 -16.66 -16.07
C LEU A 282 -5.56 -17.99 -15.51
N SER A 283 -5.72 -18.24 -14.22
CA SER A 283 -5.21 -19.44 -13.55
C SER A 283 -5.80 -20.75 -14.07
N ALA A 284 -7.01 -20.72 -14.64
CA ALA A 284 -7.65 -21.87 -15.27
C ALA A 284 -7.28 -22.04 -16.75
N ASN A 285 -6.49 -21.13 -17.34
CA ASN A 285 -6.16 -21.15 -18.76
C ASN A 285 -4.77 -21.73 -19.02
N PHE A 286 -4.74 -23.00 -19.47
CA PHE A 286 -3.51 -23.72 -19.82
C PHE A 286 -3.09 -23.58 -21.29
N GLN A 287 -3.74 -22.69 -22.05
CA GLN A 287 -3.44 -22.43 -23.46
C GLN A 287 -2.57 -21.18 -23.65
N ASN A 288 -2.10 -20.98 -24.89
CA ASN A 288 -1.37 -19.77 -25.28
C ASN A 288 -2.30 -18.62 -25.68
N GLN A 289 -3.60 -18.88 -25.87
CA GLN A 289 -4.55 -17.88 -26.33
C GLN A 289 -5.87 -17.98 -25.58
N LEU A 290 -6.51 -16.83 -25.38
CA LEU A 290 -7.85 -16.70 -24.83
C LEU A 290 -8.57 -15.56 -25.55
N ILE A 291 -9.70 -15.88 -26.18
CA ILE A 291 -10.59 -14.90 -26.80
C ILE A 291 -11.74 -14.62 -25.83
N ILE A 292 -11.91 -13.36 -25.45
CA ILE A 292 -12.87 -12.92 -24.44
C ILE A 292 -14.06 -12.29 -25.14
N LYS A 293 -15.12 -13.07 -25.32
CA LYS A 293 -16.40 -12.60 -25.88
C LYS A 293 -17.24 -11.86 -24.83
N THR A 294 -17.17 -12.33 -23.59
CA THR A 294 -17.90 -11.81 -22.43
C THR A 294 -16.98 -11.80 -21.23
N SER A 295 -16.98 -10.71 -20.48
CA SER A 295 -16.36 -10.59 -19.17
C SER A 295 -17.30 -9.80 -18.26
N GLY A 296 -17.29 -10.13 -16.98
CA GLY A 296 -18.03 -9.38 -15.96
C GLY A 296 -17.04 -8.88 -14.93
N TYR A 297 -16.73 -7.59 -14.96
CA TYR A 297 -16.15 -6.93 -13.80
C TYR A 297 -17.28 -6.70 -12.79
N LYS A 298 -17.19 -7.34 -11.63
CA LYS A 298 -18.06 -7.02 -10.49
C LYS A 298 -17.45 -5.81 -9.78
N PRO A 299 -18.12 -4.64 -9.79
CA PRO A 299 -17.63 -3.48 -9.06
C PRO A 299 -17.48 -3.83 -7.59
N PHE A 300 -16.34 -3.48 -7.02
CA PHE A 300 -16.14 -3.56 -5.58
C PHE A 300 -16.74 -2.32 -4.94
N GLU A 301 -17.73 -2.55 -4.08
CA GLU A 301 -18.25 -1.55 -3.16
C GLU A 301 -17.66 -1.87 -1.79
N LYS A 302 -17.07 -0.88 -1.13
CA LYS A 302 -16.69 -1.08 0.27
C LYS A 302 -17.92 -0.93 1.13
N ASP A 303 -17.93 -1.71 2.19
CA ASP A 303 -18.85 -1.58 3.29
C ASP A 303 -18.13 -0.92 4.48
N ASP A 304 -18.90 -0.33 5.38
CA ASP A 304 -18.42 0.11 6.68
C ASP A 304 -18.31 -1.06 7.68
N LYS A 305 -18.60 -2.28 7.22
CA LYS A 305 -18.37 -3.53 7.95
C LYS A 305 -17.23 -4.33 7.32
N LEU A 306 -16.26 -4.71 8.16
CA LEU A 306 -15.09 -5.49 7.80
C LEU A 306 -15.10 -6.79 8.60
N PHE A 307 -15.25 -7.93 7.93
CA PHE A 307 -15.16 -9.23 8.60
C PHE A 307 -13.71 -9.59 8.85
N LEU A 308 -13.43 -10.28 9.96
CA LEU A 308 -12.06 -10.71 10.23
C LEU A 308 -11.56 -11.74 9.20
N SER A 309 -12.47 -12.45 8.55
CA SER A 309 -12.14 -13.33 7.42
C SER A 309 -11.55 -12.61 6.21
N ASP A 310 -11.81 -11.30 6.07
CA ASP A 310 -11.26 -10.50 4.96
C ASP A 310 -9.81 -10.05 5.25
N LEU A 311 -9.42 -10.12 6.52
CA LEU A 311 -8.08 -9.78 7.02
C LEU A 311 -7.17 -10.99 7.13
N ASP A 312 -7.76 -12.17 7.17
CA ASP A 312 -7.11 -13.42 7.48
C ASP A 312 -6.91 -14.26 6.21
N ASP A 313 -5.66 -14.37 5.76
CA ASP A 313 -5.29 -15.33 4.71
C ASP A 313 -5.26 -16.78 5.26
N ASN A 314 -5.35 -17.00 6.58
CA ASN A 314 -5.22 -18.32 7.20
C ASN A 314 -6.00 -18.47 8.52
N ALA A 315 -7.21 -19.05 8.43
CA ALA A 315 -7.92 -19.58 9.59
C ALA A 315 -7.07 -20.62 10.33
N ASN A 316 -6.27 -20.19 11.29
CA ASN A 316 -5.40 -21.04 12.08
C ASN A 316 -6.15 -21.54 13.31
N GLN A 317 -6.17 -22.86 13.48
CA GLN A 317 -6.47 -23.49 14.77
C GLN A 317 -5.17 -23.58 15.55
N GLU A 318 -5.14 -23.01 16.75
CA GLU A 318 -3.94 -22.94 17.59
C GLU A 318 -4.13 -23.83 18.84
N PRO A 319 -3.57 -25.05 18.86
CA PRO A 319 -3.54 -25.89 20.05
C PRO A 319 -2.37 -25.51 20.97
N GLY A 320 -2.63 -25.28 22.26
CA GLY A 320 -1.58 -25.06 23.27
C GLY A 320 -2.12 -24.59 24.63
N GLY A 321 -1.40 -24.90 25.72
CA GLY A 321 -1.59 -24.24 27.01
C GLY A 321 -0.90 -22.86 27.03
N GLY A 322 -1.37 -21.95 27.88
CA GLY A 322 -0.75 -20.63 28.10
C GLY A 322 -1.51 -19.44 27.53
N SER A 323 -0.77 -18.45 26.99
CA SER A 323 -1.33 -17.30 26.26
C SER A 323 -1.22 -17.52 24.75
N ASN A 324 -2.36 -17.67 24.07
CA ASN A 324 -2.45 -17.80 22.61
C ASN A 324 -3.00 -16.50 22.04
N SER A 325 -2.19 -15.77 21.25
CA SER A 325 -2.57 -14.47 20.70
C SER A 325 -2.56 -14.45 19.17
N HIS A 326 -3.59 -13.86 18.58
CA HIS A 326 -3.71 -13.67 17.13
C HIS A 326 -3.87 -12.20 16.77
N ASP A 327 -3.10 -11.74 15.78
CA ASP A 327 -3.05 -10.35 15.31
C ASP A 327 -3.73 -10.18 13.95
N PHE A 328 -4.85 -9.46 13.92
CA PHE A 328 -5.51 -9.00 12.71
C PHE A 328 -5.05 -7.58 12.38
N ASN A 329 -4.39 -7.39 11.24
CA ASN A 329 -3.94 -6.07 10.81
C ASN A 329 -4.95 -5.46 9.86
N PHE A 330 -5.44 -4.25 10.16
CA PHE A 330 -6.38 -3.53 9.30
C PHE A 330 -6.01 -2.05 9.12
N LYS A 331 -6.58 -1.38 8.12
CA LYS A 331 -6.36 0.02 7.75
C LYS A 331 -7.72 0.71 7.73
N THR A 332 -7.74 2.01 7.95
CA THR A 332 -8.98 2.80 7.77
C THR A 332 -9.50 2.72 6.33
N SER A 333 -8.59 2.57 5.37
CA SER A 333 -8.91 2.36 3.95
C SER A 333 -9.72 1.08 3.67
N ALA A 334 -9.84 0.15 4.63
CA ALA A 334 -10.68 -1.04 4.48
C ALA A 334 -12.19 -0.70 4.47
N PHE A 335 -12.58 0.40 5.11
CA PHE A 335 -13.97 0.83 5.26
C PHE A 335 -14.40 1.78 4.14
N ALA A 336 -15.70 1.95 3.93
CA ALA A 336 -16.25 2.92 3.00
C ALA A 336 -15.99 4.35 3.47
N HIS A 337 -16.11 4.60 4.78
CA HIS A 337 -15.85 5.88 5.41
C HIS A 337 -14.71 5.80 6.42
N ILE A 338 -14.05 6.93 6.66
CA ILE A 338 -13.03 7.06 7.69
C ILE A 338 -13.73 7.01 9.06
N PRO A 339 -13.39 6.06 9.94
CA PRO A 339 -14.11 5.89 11.21
C PRO A 339 -13.71 6.95 12.24
N ALA A 340 -14.70 7.60 12.84
CA ALA A 340 -14.54 8.33 14.10
C ALA A 340 -14.64 7.41 15.32
N ASP A 341 -15.29 6.26 15.17
CA ASP A 341 -15.37 5.18 16.14
C ASP A 341 -15.58 3.86 15.41
N LEU A 342 -15.10 2.78 16.03
CA LEU A 342 -15.29 1.43 15.54
C LEU A 342 -15.97 0.61 16.62
N ASN A 343 -17.03 -0.08 16.23
CA ASN A 343 -17.64 -1.13 16.99
C ASN A 343 -16.99 -2.46 16.59
N MET A 344 -16.92 -3.35 17.55
CA MET A 344 -16.27 -4.65 17.42
C MET A 344 -17.21 -5.70 17.95
N GLU A 345 -17.41 -6.75 17.16
CA GLU A 345 -18.17 -7.91 17.58
C GLU A 345 -17.36 -9.17 17.29
N LEU A 346 -16.97 -9.87 18.35
CA LEU A 346 -16.18 -11.10 18.26
C LEU A 346 -16.99 -12.28 18.76
N HIS A 347 -17.08 -13.31 17.92
CA HIS A 347 -17.67 -14.59 18.24
C HIS A 347 -16.54 -15.57 18.51
N VAL A 348 -16.48 -16.06 19.73
CA VAL A 348 -15.35 -16.83 20.23
C VAL A 348 -15.84 -18.21 20.65
N LYS A 349 -15.13 -19.25 20.21
CA LYS A 349 -15.37 -20.65 20.58
C LYS A 349 -14.12 -21.18 21.26
N TYR A 350 -14.29 -21.90 22.35
CA TYR A 350 -13.17 -22.43 23.11
C TYR A 350 -13.55 -23.71 23.85
N THR A 351 -12.55 -24.41 24.35
CA THR A 351 -12.76 -25.58 25.21
C THR A 351 -13.31 -25.10 26.55
N GLY A 352 -14.52 -25.52 26.92
CA GLY A 352 -15.13 -25.15 28.20
C GLY A 352 -14.19 -25.44 29.38
N ILE A 353 -14.04 -24.46 30.28
CA ILE A 353 -13.09 -24.55 31.39
C ILE A 353 -13.78 -25.02 32.67
N GLY A 354 -13.06 -25.71 33.56
CA GLY A 354 -13.63 -26.18 34.82
C GLY A 354 -13.92 -25.04 35.80
N LYS A 355 -14.83 -25.28 36.76
CA LYS A 355 -15.26 -24.29 37.78
C LYS A 355 -14.15 -23.59 38.56
N ASN A 356 -13.01 -24.26 38.72
CA ASN A 356 -11.87 -23.76 39.48
C ASN A 356 -10.76 -23.22 38.58
N ASP A 357 -10.88 -23.36 37.26
CA ASP A 357 -9.90 -22.87 36.29
C ASP A 357 -10.10 -21.36 36.06
N ARG A 358 -9.01 -20.68 35.68
CA ARG A 358 -9.04 -19.24 35.39
C ARG A 358 -8.68 -19.02 33.93
N GLY A 359 -9.63 -18.50 33.16
CA GLY A 359 -9.43 -18.17 31.76
C GLY A 359 -9.96 -16.79 31.41
N TYR A 360 -9.27 -16.07 30.54
CA TYR A 360 -9.68 -14.78 30.00
C TYR A 360 -9.50 -14.75 28.49
N PHE A 361 -10.42 -14.06 27.82
CA PHE A 361 -10.26 -13.61 26.45
C PHE A 361 -10.05 -12.10 26.45
N ASN A 362 -8.87 -11.68 26.01
CA ASN A 362 -8.45 -10.28 25.95
C ASN A 362 -8.47 -9.80 24.50
N VAL A 363 -8.85 -8.54 24.32
CA VAL A 363 -8.86 -7.87 23.03
C VAL A 363 -8.08 -6.58 23.17
N TYR A 364 -7.08 -6.40 22.31
CA TYR A 364 -6.26 -5.20 22.25
C TYR A 364 -6.38 -4.54 20.88
N LEU A 365 -6.37 -3.22 20.86
CA LEU A 365 -6.19 -2.44 19.64
C LEU A 365 -4.93 -1.60 19.80
N ASN A 366 -3.99 -1.72 18.87
CA ASN A 366 -2.73 -0.95 18.89
C ASN A 366 -1.98 -1.07 20.23
N ASN A 367 -1.91 -2.30 20.77
CA ASN A 367 -1.34 -2.66 22.07
C ASN A 367 -2.06 -2.08 23.30
N THR A 368 -3.22 -1.46 23.13
CA THR A 368 -4.08 -0.98 24.22
C THR A 368 -5.18 -2.00 24.49
N LEU A 369 -5.30 -2.49 25.73
CA LEU A 369 -6.37 -3.41 26.12
C LEU A 369 -7.71 -2.69 26.03
N ILE A 370 -8.61 -3.21 25.20
CA ILE A 370 -9.96 -2.66 24.99
C ILE A 370 -10.97 -3.37 25.88
N THR A 371 -10.91 -4.70 25.93
CA THR A 371 -11.81 -5.49 26.77
C THR A 371 -11.17 -6.80 27.19
N SER A 372 -11.57 -7.29 28.36
CA SER A 372 -11.21 -8.59 28.88
C SER A 372 -12.48 -9.27 29.40
N ARG A 373 -12.67 -10.53 29.02
CA ARG A 373 -13.86 -11.31 29.38
C ARG A 373 -13.43 -12.66 29.94
N GLN A 374 -14.01 -13.03 31.06
CA GLN A 374 -13.73 -14.33 31.68
C GLN A 374 -14.33 -15.46 30.83
N LEU A 375 -13.53 -16.50 30.60
CA LEU A 375 -13.97 -17.75 29.97
C LEU A 375 -14.82 -18.56 30.96
N ASN A 376 -15.74 -19.38 30.45
CA ASN A 376 -16.69 -20.14 31.26
C ASN A 376 -16.87 -21.59 30.74
N GLU A 377 -17.75 -22.35 31.39
CA GLU A 377 -18.01 -23.75 31.03
C GLU A 377 -18.71 -23.92 29.67
N SER A 378 -19.32 -22.88 29.11
CA SER A 378 -20.13 -22.99 27.88
C SER A 378 -19.31 -23.21 26.61
N GLY A 379 -18.00 -22.94 26.64
CA GLY A 379 -17.12 -23.06 25.47
C GLY A 379 -17.44 -22.06 24.34
N SER A 380 -18.23 -21.02 24.61
CA SER A 380 -18.48 -19.93 23.66
C SER A 380 -18.67 -18.60 24.37
N LEU A 381 -18.39 -17.51 23.67
CA LEU A 381 -18.53 -16.16 24.17
C LEU A 381 -18.75 -15.19 23.02
N ARG A 382 -19.67 -14.24 23.21
CA ARG A 382 -19.80 -13.06 22.34
C ARG A 382 -19.20 -11.86 23.05
N VAL A 383 -18.26 -11.19 22.41
CA VAL A 383 -17.56 -10.03 22.97
C VAL A 383 -17.84 -8.83 22.08
N ALA A 384 -18.49 -7.82 22.67
CA ALA A 384 -18.68 -6.53 22.03
C ALA A 384 -17.86 -5.45 22.74
N ALA A 385 -17.28 -4.55 21.96
CA ALA A 385 -16.57 -3.37 22.44
C ALA A 385 -16.63 -2.25 21.39
N SER A 386 -16.43 -1.01 21.83
CA SER A 386 -16.33 0.15 20.95
C SER A 386 -15.05 0.93 21.27
N VAL A 387 -14.41 1.47 20.25
CA VAL A 387 -13.20 2.30 20.36
C VAL A 387 -13.43 3.64 19.69
N ASN A 388 -12.87 4.70 20.27
CA ASN A 388 -13.01 6.05 19.73
C ASN A 388 -11.84 6.45 18.83
N ARG A 389 -11.98 7.59 18.14
CA ARG A 389 -11.00 8.13 17.18
C ARG A 389 -9.56 8.23 17.70
N TYR A 390 -9.35 8.39 19.01
CA TYR A 390 -8.01 8.57 19.55
C TYR A 390 -7.24 7.25 19.67
N GLN A 391 -7.95 6.12 19.63
CA GLN A 391 -7.38 4.78 19.67
C GLN A 391 -7.19 4.20 18.26
N ILE A 392 -7.90 4.75 17.28
CA ILE A 392 -7.85 4.35 15.88
C ILE A 392 -6.71 5.10 15.19
N LYS A 393 -5.85 4.35 14.51
CA LYS A 393 -4.78 4.85 13.66
C LYS A 393 -5.13 4.56 12.20
N LYS A 394 -4.35 5.11 11.26
CA LYS A 394 -4.49 4.74 9.84
C LYS A 394 -4.15 3.26 9.59
N PHE A 395 -3.21 2.73 10.36
CA PHE A 395 -2.81 1.32 10.37
C PHE A 395 -3.00 0.79 11.78
N ASN A 396 -3.80 -0.25 11.91
CA ASN A 396 -4.23 -0.82 13.17
C ASN A 396 -3.85 -2.29 13.27
N THR A 397 -3.55 -2.71 14.49
CA THR A 397 -3.41 -4.12 14.85
C THR A 397 -4.43 -4.45 15.93
N LEU A 398 -5.38 -5.31 15.61
CA LEU A 398 -6.32 -5.92 16.53
C LEU A 398 -5.73 -7.25 17.01
N ARG A 399 -5.34 -7.32 18.29
CA ARG A 399 -4.88 -8.56 18.91
C ARG A 399 -6.00 -9.18 19.72
N THR A 400 -6.26 -10.45 19.49
CA THR A 400 -7.08 -11.29 20.37
C THR A 400 -6.16 -12.22 21.13
N GLU A 401 -6.43 -12.50 22.39
CA GLU A 401 -5.58 -13.32 23.23
C GLU A 401 -6.42 -14.18 24.18
N PHE A 402 -6.20 -15.49 24.16
CA PHE A 402 -6.69 -16.39 25.19
C PHE A 402 -5.62 -16.60 26.24
N VAL A 403 -5.94 -16.33 27.50
CA VAL A 403 -5.07 -16.63 28.65
C VAL A 403 -5.77 -17.68 29.49
N TYR A 404 -5.18 -18.86 29.65
CA TYR A 404 -5.78 -19.96 30.40
C TYR A 404 -4.84 -20.55 31.45
N ASN A 405 -5.35 -20.75 32.67
CA ASN A 405 -4.64 -21.37 33.78
C ASN A 405 -5.55 -22.39 34.49
N THR A 406 -5.08 -23.62 34.68
CA THR A 406 -5.82 -24.66 35.42
C THR A 406 -5.71 -24.48 36.94
N ALA A 407 -6.74 -24.88 37.69
CA ALA A 407 -6.81 -24.80 39.15
C ALA A 407 -5.67 -25.53 39.89
N ASN A 408 -5.20 -26.64 39.30
CA ASN A 408 -4.20 -27.53 39.89
C ASN A 408 -2.78 -27.32 39.32
N GLY A 409 -2.60 -26.32 38.44
CA GLY A 409 -1.48 -26.26 37.52
C GLY A 409 -1.50 -27.41 36.50
N LEU A 410 -0.68 -27.32 35.45
CA LEU A 410 -0.51 -28.37 34.44
C LEU A 410 0.24 -29.57 35.05
N ARG A 411 -0.39 -30.34 35.94
CA ARG A 411 0.18 -31.57 36.49
C ARG A 411 -0.05 -32.74 35.53
N THR A 412 1.06 -33.28 35.02
CA THR A 412 1.27 -34.67 34.55
C THR A 412 0.13 -35.33 33.77
N GLY A 413 0.33 -35.49 32.46
CA GLY A 413 -0.24 -36.62 31.71
C GLY A 413 -0.97 -36.27 30.43
N THR A 414 -1.66 -35.14 30.40
CA THR A 414 -2.32 -34.61 29.20
C THR A 414 -2.59 -33.16 29.48
N VAL A 415 -1.95 -32.24 28.74
CA VAL A 415 -2.49 -30.89 28.61
C VAL A 415 -3.94 -31.11 28.17
N SER A 416 -4.92 -30.74 28.99
CA SER A 416 -6.28 -30.61 28.46
C SER A 416 -6.12 -29.60 27.34
N ASN A 417 -6.16 -30.04 26.08
CA ASN A 417 -5.86 -29.20 24.93
C ASN A 417 -6.88 -28.07 24.90
N PHE A 418 -6.56 -26.97 25.59
CA PHE A 418 -7.35 -25.77 25.54
C PHE A 418 -7.19 -25.25 24.11
N VAL A 419 -8.25 -25.37 23.35
CA VAL A 419 -8.32 -24.80 22.01
C VAL A 419 -9.29 -23.63 22.11
N GLY A 420 -8.81 -22.45 21.74
CA GLY A 420 -9.62 -21.25 21.56
C GLY A 420 -9.49 -20.77 20.13
N GLN A 421 -10.61 -20.39 19.53
CA GLN A 421 -10.64 -19.81 18.19
C GLN A 421 -11.62 -18.65 18.14
N VAL A 422 -11.23 -17.61 17.41
CA VAL A 422 -12.15 -16.56 16.98
C VAL A 422 -12.82 -17.03 15.68
N ASP A 423 -14.14 -17.01 15.63
CA ASP A 423 -14.90 -17.32 14.43
C ASP A 423 -14.81 -16.12 13.48
N VAL A 424 -13.78 -16.11 12.64
CA VAL A 424 -13.42 -14.98 11.77
C VAL A 424 -14.51 -14.60 10.76
N LYS A 425 -15.42 -15.53 10.43
CA LYS A 425 -16.52 -15.30 9.48
C LYS A 425 -17.72 -14.59 10.12
N SER A 426 -17.91 -14.78 11.42
CA SER A 426 -18.99 -14.12 12.18
C SER A 426 -18.51 -12.93 13.00
N SER A 427 -17.19 -12.80 13.19
CA SER A 427 -16.56 -11.67 13.87
C SER A 427 -16.26 -10.54 12.90
N PHE A 428 -16.56 -9.30 13.29
CA PHE A 428 -16.39 -8.13 12.42
C PHE A 428 -16.06 -6.86 13.21
N LEU A 429 -15.59 -5.87 12.45
CA LEU A 429 -15.44 -4.48 12.84
C LEU A 429 -16.42 -3.65 12.01
N ASP A 430 -17.13 -2.72 12.62
CA ASP A 430 -18.06 -1.82 11.93
C ASP A 430 -17.84 -0.36 12.32
N VAL A 431 -17.97 0.54 11.34
CA VAL A 431 -17.90 2.00 11.59
C VAL A 431 -19.15 2.44 12.33
N GLY A 432 -18.98 2.97 13.55
CA GLY A 432 -20.08 3.51 14.34
C GLY A 432 -20.53 4.88 13.85
N SER A 433 -19.57 5.76 13.55
CA SER A 433 -19.79 7.08 12.97
C SER A 433 -18.60 7.54 12.13
N ASN A 434 -18.88 8.43 11.19
CA ASN A 434 -17.92 8.91 10.21
C ASN A 434 -17.11 10.10 10.74
N LEU A 435 -15.81 10.09 10.49
CA LEU A 435 -14.93 11.21 10.76
C LEU A 435 -15.14 12.30 9.70
N ASN A 436 -15.73 13.41 10.10
CA ASN A 436 -15.79 14.62 9.28
C ASN A 436 -14.60 15.53 9.61
N GLU A 437 -13.60 15.58 8.72
CA GLU A 437 -12.51 16.55 8.82
C GLU A 437 -13.05 17.96 8.54
N LYS A 438 -12.54 18.99 9.25
CA LYS A 438 -12.86 20.40 8.92
C LYS A 438 -12.31 20.82 7.55
N GLN A 439 -11.23 20.16 7.14
CA GLN A 439 -10.54 20.34 5.88
C GLN A 439 -9.93 19.01 5.51
N ILE A 440 -10.20 18.53 4.30
CA ILE A 440 -9.61 17.29 3.79
C ILE A 440 -8.09 17.38 3.77
N SER A 441 -7.42 16.33 4.24
CA SER A 441 -5.97 16.25 4.35
C SER A 441 -5.40 14.97 3.72
N PHE A 442 -4.07 14.82 3.64
CA PHE A 442 -3.46 13.57 3.17
C PHE A 442 -3.78 12.37 4.08
N TYR A 443 -4.31 12.60 5.28
CA TYR A 443 -4.88 11.54 6.09
C TYR A 443 -6.00 10.79 5.35
N SER A 444 -6.87 11.52 4.63
CA SER A 444 -7.99 11.00 3.85
C SER A 444 -7.61 10.26 2.56
N TYR A 445 -6.33 10.30 2.15
CA TYR A 445 -5.84 9.57 0.98
C TYR A 445 -5.23 8.20 1.39
N PRO A 446 -5.53 7.07 0.74
CA PRO A 446 -6.33 6.94 -0.47
C PRO A 446 -7.85 6.83 -0.22
N ASP A 447 -8.26 6.70 1.04
CA ASP A 447 -9.59 6.28 1.52
C ASP A 447 -10.76 6.88 0.70
N VAL A 448 -10.81 8.21 0.55
CA VAL A 448 -11.91 8.89 -0.17
C VAL A 448 -11.88 8.70 -1.69
N PHE A 449 -10.76 8.30 -2.27
CA PHE A 449 -10.59 8.10 -3.72
C PHE A 449 -10.74 6.63 -4.14
N GLN A 450 -10.93 5.71 -3.20
CA GLN A 450 -11.11 4.27 -3.45
C GLN A 450 -12.55 3.90 -3.83
N GLN A 451 -13.42 4.91 -4.02
CA GLN A 451 -14.75 4.75 -4.60
C GLN A 451 -15.08 5.97 -5.47
N ASN A 452 -15.80 5.75 -6.56
CA ASN A 452 -16.33 6.78 -7.45
C ASN A 452 -15.33 7.92 -7.79
N ALA A 453 -14.08 7.58 -8.08
CA ALA A 453 -13.04 8.54 -8.41
C ALA A 453 -12.56 8.45 -9.86
N ALA A 454 -12.08 9.58 -10.39
CA ALA A 454 -11.44 9.68 -11.69
C ALA A 454 -10.02 10.22 -11.56
N ILE A 455 -9.06 9.56 -12.21
CA ILE A 455 -7.70 10.05 -12.43
C ILE A 455 -7.70 10.81 -13.75
N LEU A 456 -7.49 12.11 -13.68
CA LEU A 456 -7.44 13.01 -14.84
C LEU A 456 -5.99 13.42 -15.10
N VAL A 457 -5.54 13.31 -16.35
CA VAL A 457 -4.17 13.68 -16.74
C VAL A 457 -4.15 14.69 -17.87
N SER A 458 -3.29 15.71 -17.79
CA SER A 458 -3.08 16.61 -18.93
C SER A 458 -2.31 15.91 -20.04
N LYS A 459 -2.64 16.22 -21.30
CA LYS A 459 -1.93 15.64 -22.45
C LYS A 459 -0.42 15.95 -22.41
N ASP A 460 -0.08 17.15 -21.97
CA ASP A 460 1.32 17.62 -21.85
C ASP A 460 2.08 16.90 -20.73
N ALA A 461 1.39 16.47 -19.67
CA ALA A 461 1.98 15.72 -18.56
C ALA A 461 2.01 14.20 -18.78
N LEU A 462 1.31 13.69 -19.80
CA LEU A 462 1.05 12.26 -19.97
C LEU A 462 2.33 11.42 -19.99
N SER A 463 3.31 11.79 -20.80
CA SER A 463 4.56 11.03 -20.99
C SER A 463 5.34 10.81 -19.68
N SER A 464 5.33 11.81 -18.80
CA SER A 464 5.97 11.74 -17.48
C SER A 464 5.09 11.07 -16.42
N SER A 465 3.77 11.00 -16.63
CA SER A 465 2.80 10.61 -15.60
C SER A 465 2.38 9.14 -15.63
N ILE A 466 2.64 8.39 -16.70
CA ILE A 466 2.17 6.99 -16.84
C ILE A 466 2.57 6.10 -15.65
N SER A 467 3.82 6.20 -15.18
CA SER A 467 4.27 5.43 -14.01
C SER A 467 3.54 5.85 -12.74
N ALA A 468 3.37 7.15 -12.53
CA ALA A 468 2.66 7.70 -11.39
C ALA A 468 1.19 7.29 -11.38
N ILE A 469 0.53 7.28 -12.55
CA ILE A 469 -0.85 6.81 -12.71
C ILE A 469 -0.97 5.32 -12.37
N ALA A 470 0.01 4.50 -12.77
CA ALA A 470 0.05 3.09 -12.44
C ALA A 470 0.26 2.85 -10.94
N ASP A 471 1.14 3.63 -10.30
CA ASP A 471 1.35 3.60 -8.84
C ASP A 471 0.10 4.07 -8.08
N LEU A 472 -0.58 5.13 -8.55
CA LEU A 472 -1.85 5.59 -7.99
C LEU A 472 -2.93 4.51 -8.11
N ALA A 473 -3.08 3.87 -9.28
CA ALA A 473 -4.04 2.76 -9.44
C ALA A 473 -3.74 1.60 -8.47
N TYR A 474 -2.47 1.32 -8.19
CA TYR A 474 -2.05 0.35 -7.17
C TYR A 474 -2.41 0.78 -5.75
N GLN A 475 -2.19 2.06 -5.40
CA GLN A 475 -2.53 2.63 -4.09
C GLN A 475 -4.05 2.74 -3.87
N LEU A 476 -4.83 3.01 -4.93
CA LEU A 476 -6.28 2.99 -4.85
C LEU A 476 -6.85 1.57 -4.71
N ASN A 477 -6.07 0.55 -5.04
CA ASN A 477 -6.36 -0.84 -4.74
C ASN A 477 -5.66 -1.30 -3.46
N ASP A 478 -5.60 -0.44 -2.44
CA ASP A 478 -5.01 -0.77 -1.12
C ASP A 478 -5.92 -1.63 -0.27
N HIS A 479 -6.03 -2.90 -0.66
CA HIS A 479 -6.82 -3.92 0.01
C HIS A 479 -5.94 -5.08 0.53
N TYR A 480 -6.43 -5.87 1.49
CA TYR A 480 -5.71 -7.02 2.05
C TYR A 480 -5.53 -8.14 1.04
N SER A 481 -6.53 -8.33 0.19
CA SER A 481 -6.46 -9.33 -0.86
C SER A 481 -5.43 -8.94 -1.95
N ASN A 482 -4.85 -9.95 -2.57
CA ASN A 482 -3.95 -9.79 -3.74
C ASN A 482 -4.72 -9.48 -5.03
N GLU A 483 -6.01 -9.15 -4.93
CA GLU A 483 -6.88 -8.83 -6.04
C GLU A 483 -6.94 -7.33 -6.29
N VAL A 484 -7.22 -6.97 -7.55
CA VAL A 484 -7.47 -5.60 -7.96
C VAL A 484 -8.97 -5.50 -8.12
N THR A 485 -9.63 -5.01 -7.08
CA THR A 485 -11.08 -5.01 -6.97
C THR A 485 -11.69 -3.69 -7.40
N TYR A 486 -10.94 -2.58 -7.31
CA TYR A 486 -11.37 -1.23 -7.69
C TYR A 486 -10.77 -0.77 -9.03
N ARG A 487 -11.63 -0.30 -9.93
CA ARG A 487 -11.28 0.23 -11.24
C ARG A 487 -11.48 1.76 -11.27
N PRO A 488 -10.48 2.57 -10.88
CA PRO A 488 -10.55 4.02 -11.05
C PRO A 488 -10.75 4.36 -12.53
N ILE A 489 -11.58 5.36 -12.80
CA ILE A 489 -11.71 5.91 -14.14
C ILE A 489 -10.41 6.65 -14.46
N ILE A 490 -9.87 6.49 -15.66
CA ILE A 490 -8.70 7.26 -16.11
C ILE A 490 -9.07 7.97 -17.39
N ASP A 491 -8.90 9.29 -17.44
CA ASP A 491 -9.22 10.12 -18.60
C ASP A 491 -8.32 11.37 -18.67
N PHE A 492 -8.49 12.17 -19.71
CA PHE A 492 -7.76 13.41 -19.89
C PHE A 492 -8.43 14.60 -19.19
N SER A 493 -7.63 15.58 -18.74
CA SER A 493 -8.11 16.77 -18.00
C SER A 493 -9.16 17.58 -18.77
N ASN A 494 -9.09 17.62 -20.10
CA ASN A 494 -10.08 18.30 -20.94
C ASN A 494 -11.49 17.67 -20.90
N ASN A 495 -11.63 16.47 -20.35
CA ASN A 495 -12.92 15.79 -20.16
C ASN A 495 -13.48 15.96 -18.73
N ALA A 496 -12.88 16.82 -17.89
CA ALA A 496 -13.23 16.95 -16.46
C ALA A 496 -14.72 17.16 -16.18
N ASN A 497 -15.43 17.89 -17.04
CA ASN A 497 -16.87 18.15 -16.92
C ASN A 497 -17.75 16.87 -16.91
N LYS A 498 -17.25 15.74 -17.46
CA LYS A 498 -17.98 14.45 -17.41
C LYS A 498 -17.98 13.82 -16.01
N TYR A 499 -17.15 14.34 -15.11
CA TYR A 499 -16.87 13.75 -13.80
C TYR A 499 -17.29 14.65 -12.64
N THR A 500 -18.11 15.67 -12.89
CA THR A 500 -18.72 16.49 -11.83
C THR A 500 -19.46 15.61 -10.82
N GLY A 501 -19.29 15.89 -9.53
CA GLY A 501 -19.81 15.07 -8.44
C GLY A 501 -18.99 13.80 -8.11
N LYS A 502 -17.84 13.60 -8.77
CA LYS A 502 -16.88 12.54 -8.45
C LYS A 502 -15.63 13.10 -7.80
N ASN A 503 -14.94 12.27 -7.03
CA ASN A 503 -13.62 12.61 -6.51
C ASN A 503 -12.60 12.56 -7.65
N VAL A 504 -11.66 13.50 -7.69
CA VAL A 504 -10.72 13.65 -8.80
C VAL A 504 -9.28 13.63 -8.29
N ILE A 505 -8.45 12.81 -8.93
CA ILE A 505 -6.99 12.89 -8.83
C ILE A 505 -6.48 13.51 -10.12
N LEU A 506 -5.91 14.70 -10.05
CA LEU A 506 -5.45 15.45 -11.20
C LEU A 506 -3.93 15.41 -11.31
N LEU A 507 -3.40 14.99 -12.46
CA LEU A 507 -1.98 15.03 -12.80
C LEU A 507 -1.76 15.98 -13.97
N THR A 508 -1.26 17.19 -13.69
CA THR A 508 -1.19 18.27 -14.67
C THR A 508 0.15 18.96 -14.69
N THR A 509 0.40 19.67 -15.79
CA THR A 509 1.41 20.74 -15.82
C THR A 509 0.82 22.00 -15.18
N ARG A 510 1.67 22.92 -14.74
CA ARG A 510 1.21 24.19 -14.13
C ARG A 510 0.37 25.08 -15.03
N LYS A 511 0.43 24.85 -16.34
CA LYS A 511 -0.28 25.62 -17.36
C LYS A 511 -1.62 24.99 -17.77
N ASP A 512 -2.02 23.88 -17.16
CA ASP A 512 -3.31 23.24 -17.48
C ASP A 512 -4.47 24.17 -17.11
N SER A 513 -5.40 24.36 -18.05
CA SER A 513 -6.53 25.29 -17.89
C SER A 513 -7.47 24.91 -16.76
N LEU A 514 -7.60 23.61 -16.45
CA LEU A 514 -8.48 23.13 -15.39
C LEU A 514 -8.08 23.70 -14.03
N LEU A 515 -6.78 23.97 -13.82
CA LEU A 515 -6.27 24.54 -12.57
C LEU A 515 -6.85 25.92 -12.27
N THR A 516 -7.16 26.70 -13.31
CA THR A 516 -7.75 28.05 -13.16
C THR A 516 -9.26 28.02 -12.90
N GLU A 517 -9.91 26.89 -13.19
CA GLU A 517 -11.35 26.71 -12.97
C GLU A 517 -11.66 26.18 -11.56
N LEU A 518 -10.66 25.73 -10.79
CA LEU A 518 -10.82 25.25 -9.42
C LEU A 518 -10.80 26.43 -8.45
N THR A 519 -11.84 26.56 -7.62
CA THR A 519 -12.07 27.78 -6.83
C THR A 519 -11.39 27.75 -5.46
N HIS A 520 -11.16 26.56 -4.92
CA HIS A 520 -10.71 26.37 -3.53
C HIS A 520 -9.29 25.79 -3.44
N ILE A 521 -8.49 25.99 -4.48
CA ILE A 521 -7.11 25.53 -4.48
C ILE A 521 -6.30 26.23 -3.36
N PRO A 522 -5.65 25.48 -2.43
CA PRO A 522 -4.94 26.09 -1.31
C PRO A 522 -3.77 26.97 -1.74
N LEU A 523 -3.02 26.52 -2.75
CA LEU A 523 -1.85 27.23 -3.28
C LEU A 523 -1.94 27.38 -4.79
N GLN A 524 -1.83 28.62 -5.28
CA GLN A 524 -1.85 28.92 -6.71
C GLN A 524 -0.51 28.56 -7.37
N TYR A 525 -0.57 27.78 -8.45
CA TYR A 525 0.62 27.28 -9.14
C TYR A 525 1.27 28.29 -10.10
N SER A 526 0.55 29.34 -10.50
CA SER A 526 0.93 30.27 -11.58
C SER A 526 1.85 31.41 -11.14
N LYS A 527 2.10 31.56 -9.83
CA LYS A 527 2.97 32.59 -9.25
C LYS A 527 3.99 31.96 -8.31
N GLY A 528 5.20 32.52 -8.23
CA GLY A 528 6.12 32.21 -7.15
C GLY A 528 5.47 32.57 -5.80
N PHE A 529 5.84 31.89 -4.72
CA PHE A 529 5.25 32.15 -3.40
C PHE A 529 6.24 31.92 -2.26
N THR A 530 5.96 32.59 -1.15
CA THR A 530 6.64 32.42 0.14
C THR A 530 5.61 32.04 1.19
N ILE A 531 5.89 30.98 1.96
CA ILE A 531 5.12 30.54 3.12
C ILE A 531 5.84 31.04 4.37
N TYR A 532 5.14 31.80 5.20
CA TYR A 532 5.58 32.31 6.49
C TYR A 532 5.06 31.43 7.64
N GLY A 533 5.81 31.37 8.74
CA GLY A 533 5.36 30.76 10.00
C GLY A 533 4.39 31.66 10.76
N ASP A 534 3.81 31.14 11.84
CA ASP A 534 2.80 31.85 12.66
C ASP A 534 3.32 33.18 13.23
N ASN A 535 4.63 33.28 13.44
CA ASN A 535 5.32 34.54 13.67
C ASN A 535 5.71 35.12 12.30
N ASN A 536 4.82 35.88 11.66
CA ASN A 536 4.86 36.50 10.30
C ASN A 536 6.19 37.06 9.73
N ASN A 537 7.33 36.92 10.40
CA ASN A 537 8.68 37.25 9.96
C ASN A 537 9.56 36.02 9.65
N GLU A 538 9.18 34.80 10.02
CA GLU A 538 9.97 33.60 9.74
C GLU A 538 9.55 32.99 8.40
N ILE A 539 10.48 32.94 7.45
CA ILE A 539 10.27 32.28 6.15
C ILE A 539 10.37 30.77 6.37
N MET A 540 9.25 30.06 6.32
CA MET A 540 9.21 28.60 6.42
C MET A 540 9.55 27.95 5.07
N TYR A 541 9.11 28.56 3.98
CA TYR A 541 9.42 28.10 2.63
C TYR A 541 9.37 29.25 1.64
N GLN A 542 10.30 29.26 0.69
CA GLN A 542 10.27 30.20 -0.42
C GLN A 542 10.53 29.45 -1.71
N LEU A 543 9.62 29.59 -2.66
CA LEU A 543 9.75 29.03 -3.99
C LEU A 543 9.95 30.17 -5.00
N SER A 544 11.21 30.53 -5.21
CA SER A 544 11.63 31.61 -6.11
C SER A 544 11.44 31.25 -7.59
N SER A 545 11.63 29.97 -7.91
CA SER A 545 11.39 29.40 -9.24
C SER A 545 10.74 28.03 -9.06
N PRO A 546 9.45 27.88 -9.36
CA PRO A 546 8.75 26.65 -9.06
C PRO A 546 9.25 25.47 -9.92
N ASP A 547 10.07 25.69 -10.94
CA ASP A 547 10.42 24.73 -12.02
C ASP A 547 11.19 23.46 -11.59
N GLN A 548 11.47 23.27 -10.29
CA GLN A 548 12.20 22.11 -9.78
C GLN A 548 11.43 21.24 -8.77
N SER A 549 10.20 21.61 -8.40
CA SER A 549 9.43 20.91 -7.37
C SER A 549 8.09 20.40 -7.90
N THR A 550 7.68 19.22 -7.46
CA THR A 550 6.31 18.73 -7.66
C THR A 550 5.49 19.16 -6.45
N ILE A 551 4.26 19.63 -6.69
CA ILE A 551 3.37 20.09 -5.63
C ILE A 551 2.10 19.23 -5.69
N ALA A 552 1.87 18.45 -4.64
CA ALA A 552 0.62 17.74 -4.42
C ALA A 552 -0.24 18.52 -3.40
N GLN A 553 -1.52 18.69 -3.67
CA GLN A 553 -2.47 19.35 -2.79
C GLN A 553 -3.77 18.58 -2.74
N ILE A 554 -4.39 18.48 -1.57
CA ILE A 554 -5.72 17.89 -1.41
C ILE A 554 -6.69 18.93 -0.82
N PHE A 555 -7.87 19.05 -1.44
CA PHE A 555 -8.87 20.06 -1.07
C PHE A 555 -10.25 19.69 -1.62
N GLU A 556 -11.28 20.39 -1.17
CA GLU A 556 -12.65 20.26 -1.66
C GLU A 556 -12.93 21.34 -2.71
N ASP A 557 -13.68 21.03 -3.78
CA ASP A 557 -14.09 21.97 -4.82
C ASP A 557 -15.61 21.93 -5.00
N GLY A 558 -16.22 23.02 -5.48
CA GLY A 558 -17.66 23.05 -5.73
C GLY A 558 -18.14 22.04 -6.78
N ARG A 559 -17.27 21.65 -7.72
CA ARG A 559 -17.56 20.68 -8.79
C ARG A 559 -17.17 19.25 -8.42
N PHE A 560 -16.19 19.08 -7.54
CA PHE A 560 -15.60 17.79 -7.17
C PHE A 560 -15.49 17.70 -5.66
N PRO A 561 -16.16 16.73 -4.99
CA PRO A 561 -16.20 16.66 -3.54
C PRO A 561 -14.81 16.59 -2.90
N ALA A 562 -13.90 15.81 -3.48
CA ALA A 562 -12.48 15.81 -3.14
C ALA A 562 -11.60 15.90 -4.39
N VAL A 563 -10.60 16.77 -4.34
CA VAL A 563 -9.59 16.95 -5.39
C VAL A 563 -8.21 16.72 -4.81
N LEU A 564 -7.46 15.78 -5.39
CA LEU A 564 -6.03 15.62 -5.19
C LEU A 564 -5.31 16.11 -6.45
N SER A 565 -4.69 17.28 -6.40
CA SER A 565 -3.98 17.89 -7.53
C SER A 565 -2.48 17.72 -7.38
N ILE A 566 -1.86 17.00 -8.30
CA ILE A 566 -0.41 16.76 -8.38
C ILE A 566 0.12 17.48 -9.62
N THR A 567 0.84 18.57 -9.39
CA THR A 567 1.29 19.45 -10.47
C THR A 567 2.80 19.35 -10.68
N ILE A 568 3.20 19.07 -11.92
CA ILE A 568 4.61 18.97 -12.33
C ILE A 568 5.14 20.25 -13.00
N PRO A 569 6.45 20.52 -12.91
CA PRO A 569 7.11 21.56 -13.70
C PRO A 569 6.94 21.34 -15.21
N ASN A 570 6.96 22.44 -15.97
CA ASN A 570 6.81 22.39 -17.43
C ASN A 570 8.07 21.82 -18.14
N ASP A 571 9.25 21.95 -17.54
CA ASP A 571 10.53 21.61 -18.19
C ASP A 571 11.23 20.42 -17.51
N GLY A 572 11.31 19.28 -18.21
CA GLY A 572 12.37 18.25 -18.15
C GLY A 572 12.62 17.46 -16.84
N PHE A 573 12.13 17.90 -15.68
CA PHE A 573 12.50 17.35 -14.37
C PHE A 573 11.48 16.34 -13.79
N SER A 574 10.39 16.07 -14.51
CA SER A 574 9.11 15.70 -13.90
C SER A 574 8.92 14.22 -13.52
N LYS A 575 9.47 13.24 -14.25
CA LYS A 575 9.12 11.82 -14.01
C LYS A 575 9.55 11.29 -12.63
N ALA A 576 10.81 11.51 -12.26
CA ALA A 576 11.35 11.01 -10.98
C ALA A 576 10.77 11.76 -9.77
N ALA A 577 10.59 13.08 -9.87
CA ALA A 577 10.00 13.89 -8.80
C ALA A 577 8.51 13.57 -8.60
N LEU A 578 7.77 13.35 -9.70
CA LEU A 578 6.37 12.92 -9.65
C LEU A 578 6.25 11.54 -9.01
N GLN A 579 7.10 10.59 -9.40
CA GLN A 579 7.12 9.25 -8.81
C GLN A 579 7.49 9.28 -7.32
N GLN A 580 8.45 10.10 -6.94
CA GLN A 580 8.77 10.33 -5.52
C GLN A 580 7.58 10.93 -4.77
N THR A 581 6.89 11.92 -5.34
CA THR A 581 5.70 12.55 -4.70
C THR A 581 4.60 11.52 -4.44
N VAL A 582 4.30 10.67 -5.43
CA VAL A 582 3.31 9.58 -5.28
C VAL A 582 3.77 8.54 -4.25
N THR A 583 5.09 8.31 -4.14
CA THR A 583 5.67 7.41 -3.14
C THR A 583 5.59 8.03 -1.73
N ASP A 584 5.96 9.29 -1.56
CA ASP A 584 5.90 10.08 -0.32
C ASP A 584 4.47 10.11 0.23
N MET A 585 3.46 10.25 -0.64
CA MET A 585 2.04 10.17 -0.24
C MET A 585 1.65 8.80 0.33
N SER A 586 2.36 7.73 -0.03
CA SER A 586 2.04 6.34 0.35
C SER A 586 2.87 5.77 1.51
N GLU A 587 4.10 6.24 1.72
CA GLU A 587 5.08 5.68 2.68
C GLU A 587 4.78 6.00 4.17
N GLN A 588 3.52 5.98 4.60
CA GLN A 588 3.15 6.19 6.00
C GLN A 588 3.66 7.53 6.59
N LEU A 589 3.25 8.62 5.95
CA LEU A 589 3.04 9.92 6.59
C LEU A 589 1.88 9.87 7.61
N ASN A 590 1.81 8.82 8.45
CA ASN A 590 0.72 8.45 9.36
C ASN A 590 0.39 9.47 10.48
N GLN A 591 0.90 10.69 10.39
CA GLN A 591 0.72 11.75 11.38
C GLN A 591 0.42 13.13 10.77
N PHE A 592 0.45 13.28 9.43
CA PHE A 592 0.33 14.60 8.84
C PHE A 592 -1.12 14.97 8.56
N SER A 593 -1.65 15.91 9.35
CA SER A 593 -2.88 16.65 9.05
C SER A 593 -2.70 17.70 7.96
N GLY A 594 -1.61 17.61 7.18
CA GLY A 594 -1.30 18.55 6.11
C GLY A 594 -2.11 18.29 4.86
N ASN A 595 -2.36 19.34 4.10
CA ASN A 595 -3.09 19.32 2.85
C ASN A 595 -2.22 19.69 1.63
N ILE A 596 -0.95 20.06 1.85
CA ILE A 596 0.01 20.41 0.80
C ILE A 596 1.32 19.65 1.03
N LEU A 597 1.80 18.98 -0.02
CA LEU A 597 3.06 18.26 -0.08
C LEU A 597 3.89 18.86 -1.21
N ILE A 598 5.04 19.41 -0.86
CA ILE A 598 6.01 19.93 -1.82
C ILE A 598 7.21 18.99 -1.80
N SER A 599 7.42 18.27 -2.90
CA SER A 599 8.50 17.29 -3.03
C SER A 599 9.49 17.70 -4.11
N ASN A 600 10.77 17.57 -3.79
CA ASN A 600 11.88 17.61 -4.72
C ASN A 600 12.58 16.24 -4.73
N LYS A 601 13.54 16.00 -5.63
CA LYS A 601 14.20 14.68 -5.79
C LYS A 601 14.80 14.06 -4.50
N LYS A 602 15.00 14.83 -3.42
CA LYS A 602 15.66 14.37 -2.17
C LYS A 602 14.90 14.67 -0.89
N ASN A 603 14.10 15.73 -0.86
CA ASN A 603 13.42 16.24 0.32
C ASN A 603 11.95 16.50 -0.01
N HIS A 604 11.09 16.27 0.97
CA HIS A 604 9.70 16.71 0.94
C HIS A 604 9.38 17.59 2.15
N GLN A 605 8.39 18.47 1.98
CA GLN A 605 7.85 19.31 3.05
C GLN A 605 6.32 19.26 2.99
N ILE A 606 5.71 19.25 4.17
CA ILE A 606 4.26 19.15 4.32
C ILE A 606 3.77 20.37 5.09
N PHE A 607 2.72 20.99 4.56
CA PHE A 607 2.08 22.15 5.16
C PHE A 607 0.60 21.87 5.37
N ASN A 608 0.04 22.47 6.42
CA ASN A 608 -1.39 22.57 6.62
C ASN A 608 -1.79 24.04 6.41
N LEU A 609 -2.26 24.36 5.21
CA LEU A 609 -2.68 25.71 4.85
C LEU A 609 -4.21 25.72 4.72
N ALA A 610 -4.85 26.49 5.60
CA ALA A 610 -6.25 26.84 5.45
C ALA A 610 -6.46 27.67 4.18
N GLN A 611 -7.67 27.58 3.62
CA GLN A 611 -8.09 28.46 2.52
C GLN A 611 -7.86 29.92 2.93
N ASN A 612 -7.15 30.68 2.10
CA ASN A 612 -6.81 32.09 2.34
C ASN A 612 -5.96 32.34 3.59
N SER A 613 -4.99 31.47 3.91
CA SER A 613 -4.03 31.79 4.96
C SER A 613 -3.23 33.06 4.60
N ASN A 614 -3.22 34.04 5.50
CA ASN A 614 -2.38 35.26 5.39
C ASN A 614 -0.87 34.95 5.40
N ASN A 615 -0.52 33.68 5.59
CA ASN A 615 0.83 33.17 5.69
C ASN A 615 1.45 32.94 4.31
N ILE A 616 0.71 33.09 3.21
CA ILE A 616 1.21 32.95 1.83
C ILE A 616 1.34 34.33 1.18
N LYS A 617 2.52 34.63 0.64
CA LYS A 617 2.76 35.82 -0.18
C LYS A 617 3.17 35.44 -1.59
N TYR A 618 2.45 35.91 -2.59
CA TYR A 618 2.76 35.65 -3.99
C TYR A 618 3.73 36.69 -4.58
N SER A 619 4.61 36.24 -5.47
CA SER A 619 5.50 37.10 -6.25
C SER A 619 4.68 37.99 -7.18
N GLY A 620 4.91 39.31 -7.13
CA GLY A 620 4.18 40.30 -7.93
C GLY A 620 2.96 40.95 -7.24
N ASP A 621 2.60 40.53 -6.03
CA ASP A 621 1.64 41.28 -5.19
C ASP A 621 2.35 42.48 -4.54
N GLU A 622 2.71 43.48 -5.35
CA GLU A 622 3.35 44.73 -4.90
C GLU A 622 2.45 45.59 -3.99
N ASN A 623 1.15 45.29 -3.96
CA ASN A 623 0.19 45.92 -3.04
C ASN A 623 0.17 45.29 -1.64
N GLY A 624 0.79 44.13 -1.43
CA GLY A 624 0.82 43.43 -0.14
C GLY A 624 1.43 44.25 1.01
N PRO A 625 2.56 44.95 0.83
CA PRO A 625 3.14 45.82 1.85
C PRO A 625 2.26 47.04 2.15
N TRP A 626 1.65 47.65 1.14
CA TRP A 626 0.81 48.84 1.30
C TRP A 626 -0.51 48.49 1.99
N ILE A 627 -1.16 47.42 1.58
CA ILE A 627 -2.38 46.91 2.23
C ILE A 627 -2.04 46.51 3.67
N SER A 628 -0.95 45.76 3.92
CA SER A 628 -0.54 45.40 5.28
C SER A 628 -0.21 46.62 6.15
N PHE A 629 0.44 47.64 5.57
CA PHE A 629 0.69 48.93 6.21
C PHE A 629 -0.62 49.64 6.55
N TRP A 630 -1.54 49.77 5.60
CA TRP A 630 -2.83 50.42 5.82
C TRP A 630 -3.66 49.68 6.88
N THR A 631 -3.74 48.35 6.82
CA THR A 631 -4.50 47.56 7.81
C THR A 631 -3.91 47.71 9.21
N ARG A 632 -2.58 47.81 9.33
CA ARG A 632 -1.87 47.98 10.60
C ARG A 632 -1.96 49.40 11.17
N TYR A 633 -1.93 50.43 10.32
CA TYR A 633 -1.83 51.83 10.74
C TYR A 633 -3.12 52.66 10.53
N LYS A 634 -4.20 52.10 9.97
CA LYS A 634 -5.47 52.82 9.74
C LYS A 634 -6.04 53.51 10.98
N LEU A 635 -5.93 52.87 12.15
CA LEU A 635 -6.44 53.44 13.41
C LEU A 635 -5.58 54.61 13.90
N LEU A 636 -4.26 54.54 13.69
CA LEU A 636 -3.33 55.64 13.98
C LEU A 636 -3.58 56.83 13.05
N PHE A 637 -3.83 56.57 11.77
CA PHE A 637 -4.17 57.62 10.80
C PHE A 637 -5.52 58.28 11.13
N LEU A 638 -6.53 57.47 11.48
CA LEU A 638 -7.84 57.98 11.91
C LEU A 638 -7.72 58.85 13.17
N ALA A 639 -6.93 58.41 14.16
CA ALA A 639 -6.65 59.17 15.37
C ALA A 639 -5.94 60.50 15.05
N GLY A 640 -4.97 60.49 14.13
CA GLY A 640 -4.27 61.69 13.68
C GLY A 640 -5.21 62.70 12.98
N VAL A 641 -6.13 62.22 12.14
CA VAL A 641 -7.14 63.07 11.50
C VAL A 641 -8.10 63.66 12.53
N LEU A 642 -8.59 62.86 13.46
CA LEU A 642 -9.44 63.33 14.56
C LEU A 642 -8.75 64.39 15.41
N PHE A 643 -7.45 64.22 15.68
CA PHE A 643 -6.65 65.18 16.40
C PHE A 643 -6.46 66.50 15.61
N MET A 644 -6.24 66.43 14.30
CA MET A 644 -6.19 67.63 13.45
C MET A 644 -7.53 68.37 13.40
N VAL A 645 -8.66 67.65 13.29
CA VAL A 645 -10.01 68.25 13.33
C VAL A 645 -10.24 68.94 14.68
N PHE A 646 -9.81 68.32 15.77
CA PHE A 646 -9.88 68.90 17.11
C PHE A 646 -9.01 70.16 17.25
N LEU A 647 -7.78 70.14 16.74
CA LEU A 647 -6.91 71.33 16.70
C LEU A 647 -7.50 72.45 15.84
N GLY A 648 -8.07 72.11 14.68
CA GLY A 648 -8.77 73.06 13.81
C GLY A 648 -9.98 73.68 14.50
N TYR A 649 -10.76 72.88 15.21
CA TYR A 649 -11.87 73.37 16.04
C TYR A 649 -11.40 74.33 17.14
N ILE A 650 -10.31 73.98 17.86
CA ILE A 650 -9.72 74.87 18.86
C ILE A 650 -9.29 76.19 18.21
N TYR A 651 -8.58 76.15 17.09
CA TYR A 651 -8.07 77.33 16.38
C TYR A 651 -9.19 78.29 15.95
N VAL A 652 -10.27 77.76 15.35
CA VAL A 652 -11.44 78.55 14.97
C VAL A 652 -12.12 79.14 16.21
N ARG A 653 -12.26 78.35 17.29
CA ARG A 653 -12.87 78.81 18.54
C ARG A 653 -12.06 79.91 19.23
N THR A 654 -10.73 79.85 19.24
CA THR A 654 -9.89 80.94 19.77
C THR A 654 -10.01 82.20 18.93
N LYS A 655 -10.01 82.10 17.60
CA LYS A 655 -10.23 83.25 16.70
C LYS A 655 -11.59 83.90 16.92
N VAL A 656 -12.67 83.11 17.04
CA VAL A 656 -14.03 83.63 17.29
C VAL A 656 -14.13 84.30 18.65
N LYS A 657 -13.57 83.72 19.72
CA LYS A 657 -13.51 84.37 21.04
C LYS A 657 -12.73 85.69 21.01
N HIS A 658 -11.63 85.74 20.24
CA HIS A 658 -10.81 86.95 20.13
C HIS A 658 -11.52 88.06 19.34
N SER A 659 -12.29 87.70 18.30
CA SER A 659 -13.14 88.64 17.58
C SER A 659 -14.33 89.13 18.43
N GLN A 660 -14.90 88.29 19.29
CA GLN A 660 -15.97 88.68 20.21
C GLN A 660 -15.50 89.62 21.33
N THR A 661 -14.23 89.53 21.75
CA THR A 661 -13.64 90.50 22.69
C THR A 661 -13.40 91.89 22.08
N ILE A 662 -13.25 91.99 20.76
CA ILE A 662 -13.03 93.28 20.05
C ILE A 662 -14.35 94.02 19.79
N VAL A 663 -15.47 93.30 19.73
CA VAL A 663 -16.81 93.89 19.48
C VAL A 663 -17.49 94.36 20.79
N ASN A 664 -17.00 93.92 21.95
CA ASN A 664 -17.56 94.25 23.28
C ASN A 664 -16.71 95.26 24.09
N THR A 665 -15.80 95.99 23.44
CA THR A 665 -15.11 97.19 23.95
C THR A 665 -15.33 98.31 22.95
#